data_AF-A0A7S4BMF4-F1
#
_entry.id   AF-A0A7S4BMF4-F1
#
_cell.length_a   1.000
_cell.length_b   1.000
_cell.length_c   1.000
_cell.angle_alpha   90.00
_cell.angle_beta   90.00
_cell.angle_gamma   90.00
#
_symmetry.space_group_name_H-M   'P 1'
#
loop_
_entity.id
_entity.type
_entity.pdbx_description
1 polymer ?
#
loop_
_entity_poly.entity_id
_entity_poly.type
_entity_poly.pdbx_seq_one_letter_code
_entity_poly.pdbx_strand_id
1 'polypeptide(L)'
;RVARRDRHRKQDTARARARVLARARVRQPMMIVPSLMSARATLPLTLTAVAVVAAVSVRPRVLDWLRVRSQLLWMHATLLGVNEDGASSTTDKLLRWPAVQWELYKLLQLEANHRLALPIPEQKAAAAAAVAPRRWWRRGPFAPRRQAAPMPMAADSPVIKDLVLVGGGHSHVQVIKMFGMKPQPGVQLTLVTRDVDTPYSGMLPGYCAGFYSWRECHIDLAKLTRFANGRLIHAEACGIDTEKKLLMLKGRPPIAYDVLSIDIGSTPKPLPNASPLEGVTPVKPIDGFCKRWDQIVSRVVSGTDDLVDGDQPVHLVVVGGGAGGVELTLAMQAKLVKELEALGRPPTRLRVSLISKSTQLMPQHTLGVRNRVERILCERGVNVVMGQSVEGAVDGVLHLSGGGQLPFDEVVWCTQAGAAEWLRDTGLDLDANGFIAVQPTLESTNVHGVFAAGDCAAVLEHPRPKAGVFAVRQGPPLANNLRHALLGEALEPFTPQSVFMGLIGTGDGSCIASRGPLAIEGAWLWELKDWIDRVFMAQYSELLPDMDGGAADQPAEVARNLGEDALETLAHASMRCGGCGAKVGATVLSRVLRRLRDEGHLPPTPPSVLVGIDSPDDCAVLAPSALPSVHTVDFFRSFIADPFTFGQVAANHALSDCHAMGASPVGALAIAVVPFGLEAKVEETLFQMMAGACKMLGVADCALLGGHTCEGTELSLGFCITGTAPQKEIMSKGGMLPGQSLILTKPIGTGAIFAAEMRRAAPGAAVAAATSSMLLSNHQAAQCLLRFGSAGCTDVTGFGLLGHLVEMAQASRVRVALRMGQVPVLLGANEIVARGIFSSLQPANLRLRRAISNEAEALKHPNYPLLFDPQTAGGLLAAVRAERAEACVAELRALGYPHAQVIGTTLQALPEGEVCVSSYVDCEV
;
A
#
# COMPACT_ATOMS: atom_id res chain seq x y z
N ARG A 1 17.08 14.75 -79.09
CA ARG A 1 16.18 15.91 -78.84
C ARG A 1 15.82 15.83 -77.35
N VAL A 2 16.18 16.79 -76.48
CA VAL A 2 15.68 18.19 -76.37
C VAL A 2 14.22 18.16 -75.86
N ALA A 3 13.79 18.81 -74.76
CA ALA A 3 14.38 19.80 -73.82
C ALA A 3 13.84 19.50 -72.38
N ARG A 4 14.05 20.18 -71.23
CA ARG A 4 14.93 21.23 -70.59
C ARG A 4 14.52 21.23 -69.08
N ARG A 5 15.10 21.89 -68.07
CA ARG A 5 16.25 22.80 -67.85
C ARG A 5 16.72 22.53 -66.40
N ASP A 6 17.92 21.97 -66.19
CA ASP A 6 19.14 22.63 -65.67
C ASP A 6 19.16 23.00 -64.16
N ARG A 7 20.26 22.87 -63.39
CA ARG A 7 21.42 21.91 -63.42
C ARG A 7 22.28 22.10 -62.15
N HIS A 8 23.08 21.10 -61.76
CA HIS A 8 24.06 21.22 -60.66
C HIS A 8 25.28 22.11 -61.00
N ARG A 9 25.75 22.88 -60.00
CA ARG A 9 27.14 22.88 -59.46
C ARG A 9 27.10 23.56 -58.07
N LYS A 10 27.83 23.17 -57.01
CA LYS A 10 29.23 22.73 -56.77
C LYS A 10 30.26 23.87 -56.82
N GLN A 11 30.79 24.20 -55.62
CA GLN A 11 32.01 24.96 -55.30
C GLN A 11 32.11 26.42 -55.76
N ASP A 12 32.41 27.32 -54.82
CA ASP A 12 33.19 28.53 -55.08
C ASP A 12 34.03 28.93 -53.86
N THR A 13 35.14 29.66 -54.06
CA THR A 13 36.11 30.00 -53.00
C THR A 13 36.83 31.34 -53.21
N ALA A 14 36.53 32.33 -52.37
CA ALA A 14 37.33 33.55 -52.18
C ALA A 14 37.23 33.99 -50.70
N ARG A 15 38.29 34.13 -49.89
CA ARG A 15 39.55 34.90 -49.95
C ARG A 15 39.44 36.35 -49.42
N ALA A 16 40.31 36.66 -48.44
CA ALA A 16 40.77 37.99 -48.00
C ALA A 16 39.72 38.90 -47.30
N ARG A 17 40.09 39.86 -46.43
CA ARG A 17 41.32 40.19 -45.64
C ARG A 17 40.82 41.08 -44.46
N ALA A 18 41.07 40.76 -43.19
CA ALA A 18 42.28 41.02 -42.39
C ALA A 18 42.48 42.48 -41.87
N ARG A 19 42.52 42.61 -40.53
CA ARG A 19 43.29 43.58 -39.68
C ARG A 19 42.80 45.05 -39.56
N VAL A 20 43.20 45.85 -38.54
CA VAL A 20 43.56 45.67 -37.09
C VAL A 20 43.87 47.06 -36.44
N LEU A 21 43.84 47.19 -35.08
CA LEU A 21 44.38 48.32 -34.25
C LEU A 21 43.67 49.71 -34.39
N ALA A 22 43.74 50.70 -33.47
CA ALA A 22 44.02 50.75 -32.01
C ALA A 22 43.81 52.16 -31.37
N ARG A 23 44.02 52.26 -30.03
CA ARG A 23 44.45 53.43 -29.21
C ARG A 23 43.48 54.60 -28.90
N ALA A 24 43.06 54.68 -27.63
CA ALA A 24 43.23 55.83 -26.71
C ALA A 24 43.12 55.30 -25.25
N ARG A 25 43.87 55.68 -24.20
CA ARG A 25 44.31 56.99 -23.63
C ARG A 25 43.16 57.80 -22.99
N VAL A 26 43.26 58.37 -21.78
CA VAL A 26 44.25 58.22 -20.67
C VAL A 26 43.71 58.89 -19.38
N ARG A 27 44.09 58.43 -18.17
CA ARG A 27 44.48 59.22 -16.94
C ARG A 27 44.38 58.41 -15.62
N GLN A 28 45.31 58.69 -14.72
CA GLN A 28 45.32 58.40 -13.26
C GLN A 28 45.06 59.74 -12.52
N PRO A 29 45.45 60.00 -11.24
CA PRO A 29 45.87 59.13 -10.12
C PRO A 29 45.24 59.48 -8.76
N MET A 30 45.56 58.69 -7.72
CA MET A 30 46.09 59.07 -6.38
C MET A 30 45.68 58.02 -5.32
N MET A 31 46.30 57.87 -4.14
CA MET A 31 47.68 57.95 -3.62
C MET A 31 47.57 57.71 -2.08
N ILE A 32 48.70 57.47 -1.39
CA ILE A 32 48.93 57.60 0.07
C ILE A 32 48.76 56.32 0.91
N VAL A 33 49.81 56.06 1.71
CA VAL A 33 49.94 55.09 2.81
C VAL A 33 50.72 55.81 3.93
N PRO A 34 50.29 55.72 5.19
CA PRO A 34 51.23 55.44 6.30
C PRO A 34 50.62 54.46 7.34
N SER A 35 51.34 53.43 7.83
CA SER A 35 52.15 53.40 9.09
C SER A 35 51.30 53.20 10.38
N LEU A 36 51.76 52.73 11.56
CA LEU A 36 53.09 52.39 12.11
C LEU A 36 52.95 51.34 13.28
N MET A 37 54.10 50.99 13.90
CA MET A 37 54.40 50.25 15.17
C MET A 37 53.44 50.37 16.39
N SER A 38 53.54 49.59 17.50
CA SER A 38 54.28 48.35 17.89
C SER A 38 53.88 47.88 19.32
N ALA A 39 54.19 46.63 19.73
CA ALA A 39 54.47 46.21 21.13
C ALA A 39 54.96 44.74 21.22
N ARG A 40 55.61 44.35 22.33
CA ARG A 40 55.98 42.96 22.72
C ARG A 40 55.66 42.72 24.20
N ALA A 41 55.12 41.55 24.59
CA ALA A 41 55.22 41.01 25.95
C ALA A 41 55.03 39.47 26.02
N THR A 42 55.84 38.87 26.89
CA THR A 42 56.00 37.49 27.42
C THR A 42 54.84 36.46 27.53
N LEU A 43 55.24 35.18 27.49
CA LEU A 43 54.55 33.92 27.91
C LEU A 43 54.44 33.77 29.46
N PRO A 44 53.91 32.66 30.09
CA PRO A 44 53.44 31.34 29.59
C PRO A 44 52.11 30.76 30.18
N LEU A 45 51.67 29.58 29.67
CA LEU A 45 50.83 28.50 30.32
C LEU A 45 49.41 28.88 30.84
N THR A 46 48.34 28.05 30.78
CA THR A 46 48.13 26.59 30.56
C THR A 46 46.88 26.32 29.69
N LEU A 47 46.61 25.06 29.30
CA LEU A 47 45.46 24.67 28.47
C LEU A 47 44.13 24.58 29.23
N THR A 48 43.07 25.25 28.75
CA THR A 48 41.67 24.76 28.82
C THR A 48 40.85 25.29 27.62
N ALA A 49 39.94 24.45 27.12
CA ALA A 49 38.82 24.67 26.18
C ALA A 49 38.65 26.03 25.44
N VAL A 50 38.63 25.98 24.10
CA VAL A 50 37.52 26.41 23.20
C VAL A 50 37.94 26.16 21.74
N ALA A 51 37.28 25.21 21.06
CA ALA A 51 37.48 24.92 19.63
C ALA A 51 36.37 24.01 19.03
N VAL A 52 35.10 24.44 19.14
CA VAL A 52 33.95 23.78 18.48
C VAL A 52 33.09 24.87 17.81
N VAL A 53 32.35 24.49 16.75
CA VAL A 53 31.50 25.36 15.91
C VAL A 53 32.26 26.24 14.91
N ALA A 54 32.76 25.59 13.85
CA ALA A 54 32.87 26.18 12.51
C ALA A 54 32.24 25.19 11.51
N ALA A 55 31.55 25.69 10.49
CA ALA A 55 30.57 24.89 9.74
C ALA A 55 31.18 23.94 8.68
N VAL A 56 30.66 22.71 8.64
CA VAL A 56 30.64 21.83 7.46
C VAL A 56 29.20 21.37 7.25
N SER A 57 28.71 21.33 6.01
CA SER A 57 27.37 20.80 5.69
C SER A 57 27.36 19.28 5.76
N VAL A 58 27.19 18.77 6.99
CA VAL A 58 27.19 17.34 7.31
C VAL A 58 25.89 16.67 6.84
N ARG A 59 25.99 15.67 5.95
CA ARG A 59 24.83 14.88 5.48
C ARG A 59 24.16 14.13 6.66
N PRO A 60 22.83 13.91 6.66
CA PRO A 60 22.10 13.34 7.80
C PRO A 60 22.73 12.10 8.44
N ARG A 61 23.20 11.13 7.62
CA ARG A 61 23.86 9.89 8.08
C ARG A 61 25.03 10.09 9.04
N VAL A 62 25.69 11.26 9.03
CA VAL A 62 26.80 11.57 9.94
C VAL A 62 26.33 12.31 11.20
N LEU A 63 25.16 12.96 11.19
CA LEU A 63 24.48 13.34 12.43
C LEU A 63 24.04 12.11 13.21
N ASP A 64 23.52 11.08 12.54
CA ASP A 64 23.18 9.79 13.18
C ASP A 64 24.42 9.09 13.76
N TRP A 65 25.55 9.09 13.03
CA TRP A 65 26.83 8.57 13.53
C TRP A 65 27.34 9.34 14.76
N LEU A 66 27.23 10.68 14.75
CA LEU A 66 27.55 11.52 15.91
C LEU A 66 26.60 11.23 17.09
N ARG A 67 25.33 10.91 16.82
CA ARG A 67 24.31 10.55 17.83
C ARG A 67 24.66 9.24 18.53
N VAL A 68 24.96 8.19 17.75
CA VAL A 68 25.46 6.90 18.27
C VAL A 68 26.74 7.11 19.09
N ARG A 69 27.68 7.91 18.58
CA ARG A 69 28.92 8.24 19.32
C ARG A 69 28.64 9.01 20.63
N SER A 70 27.68 9.93 20.65
CA SER A 70 27.31 10.67 21.86
C SER A 70 26.54 9.82 22.87
N GLN A 71 25.69 8.88 22.43
CA GLN A 71 25.00 7.93 23.30
C GLN A 71 26.00 6.96 23.96
N LEU A 72 26.95 6.43 23.18
CA LEU A 72 28.03 5.59 23.70
C LEU A 72 28.93 6.34 24.71
N LEU A 73 29.18 7.63 24.50
CA LEU A 73 29.94 8.48 25.45
C LEU A 73 29.14 8.86 26.70
N TRP A 74 27.83 9.12 26.56
CA TRP A 74 26.95 9.38 27.70
C TRP A 74 26.80 8.15 28.59
N MET A 75 26.57 6.97 27.99
CA MET A 75 26.53 5.69 28.69
C MET A 75 27.86 5.34 29.38
N HIS A 76 29.00 5.80 28.85
CA HIS A 76 30.31 5.68 29.50
C HIS A 76 30.42 6.54 30.78
N ALA A 77 29.79 7.72 30.81
CA ALA A 77 29.75 8.57 32.00
C ALA A 77 28.81 8.00 33.08
N THR A 78 27.63 7.53 32.71
CA THR A 78 26.62 7.02 33.68
C THR A 78 27.04 5.70 34.35
N LEU A 79 27.85 4.86 33.68
CA LEU A 79 28.35 3.59 34.24
C LEU A 79 29.64 3.73 35.08
N LEU A 80 30.32 4.88 35.05
CA LEU A 80 31.52 5.17 35.85
C LEU A 80 31.16 5.83 37.20
N GLY A 81 30.09 5.36 37.85
CA GLY A 81 29.54 5.96 39.08
C GLY A 81 30.52 5.98 40.26
N VAL A 82 31.29 7.06 40.38
CA VAL A 82 32.15 7.35 41.54
C VAL A 82 31.28 7.97 42.64
N ASN A 83 30.77 7.13 43.52
CA ASN A 83 30.55 7.49 44.91
C ASN A 83 31.67 6.87 45.74
N GLU A 84 32.10 7.57 46.79
CA GLU A 84 33.20 7.15 47.66
C GLU A 84 32.69 6.09 48.66
N ASP A 85 33.19 4.84 48.56
CA ASP A 85 33.59 3.97 49.70
C ASP A 85 33.82 2.50 49.30
N GLY A 86 34.56 1.75 50.13
CA GLY A 86 34.35 0.29 50.31
C GLY A 86 34.93 -0.67 49.26
N ALA A 87 36.23 -0.98 49.36
CA ALA A 87 36.96 -1.90 48.47
C ALA A 87 36.38 -3.33 48.28
N SER A 88 36.39 -3.85 47.03
CA SER A 88 36.88 -5.21 46.72
C SER A 88 37.10 -5.49 45.21
N SER A 89 38.28 -6.05 44.89
CA SER A 89 38.66 -6.74 43.63
C SER A 89 38.03 -6.26 42.29
N THR A 90 38.32 -5.04 41.85
CA THR A 90 37.83 -4.48 40.57
C THR A 90 38.61 -4.95 39.32
N THR A 91 39.82 -5.51 39.51
CA THR A 91 40.87 -5.59 38.46
C THR A 91 40.52 -6.47 37.26
N ASP A 92 39.92 -7.65 37.46
CA ASP A 92 39.61 -8.59 36.36
C ASP A 92 38.36 -8.18 35.55
N LYS A 93 37.53 -7.27 36.08
CA LYS A 93 36.39 -6.69 35.35
C LYS A 93 36.86 -5.56 34.41
N LEU A 94 37.82 -4.74 34.85
CA LEU A 94 38.33 -3.59 34.10
C LEU A 94 39.08 -3.99 32.81
N LEU A 95 39.77 -5.14 32.79
CA LEU A 95 40.50 -5.60 31.60
C LEU A 95 39.61 -6.21 30.52
N ARG A 96 38.44 -6.77 30.88
CA ARG A 96 37.52 -7.40 29.90
C ARG A 96 36.70 -6.38 29.10
N TRP A 97 36.35 -5.24 29.69
CA TRP A 97 35.44 -4.29 29.06
C TRP A 97 35.99 -3.60 27.80
N PRO A 98 37.26 -3.13 27.73
CA PRO A 98 37.84 -2.58 26.50
C PRO A 98 37.92 -3.62 25.37
N ALA A 99 38.18 -4.89 25.69
CA ALA A 99 38.16 -5.98 24.72
C ALA A 99 36.75 -6.23 24.16
N VAL A 100 35.72 -6.21 25.01
CA VAL A 100 34.31 -6.29 24.56
C VAL A 100 33.96 -5.10 23.66
N GLN A 101 34.36 -3.87 24.01
CA GLN A 101 34.14 -2.69 23.16
C GLN A 101 34.88 -2.77 21.82
N TRP A 102 36.11 -3.28 21.81
CA TRP A 102 36.91 -3.44 20.59
C TRP A 102 36.32 -4.47 19.62
N GLU A 103 35.86 -5.61 20.13
CA GLU A 103 35.11 -6.57 19.31
C GLU A 103 33.77 -5.99 18.86
N LEU A 104 33.02 -5.29 19.72
CA LEU A 104 31.79 -4.60 19.31
C LEU A 104 32.01 -3.63 18.14
N TYR A 105 33.10 -2.86 18.19
CA TYR A 105 33.48 -1.92 17.14
C TYR A 105 33.77 -2.62 15.81
N LYS A 106 34.49 -3.75 15.84
CA LYS A 106 34.72 -4.60 14.64
C LYS A 106 33.42 -5.18 14.10
N LEU A 107 32.57 -5.74 14.97
CA LEU A 107 31.27 -6.31 14.60
C LEU A 107 30.40 -5.26 13.89
N LEU A 108 30.27 -4.06 14.48
CA LEU A 108 29.45 -2.98 13.94
C LEU A 108 30.03 -2.39 12.65
N GLN A 109 31.36 -2.23 12.50
CA GLN A 109 31.96 -1.80 11.24
C GLN A 109 31.70 -2.78 10.09
N LEU A 110 31.92 -4.08 10.31
CA LEU A 110 31.68 -5.11 9.29
C LEU A 110 30.21 -5.13 8.84
N GLU A 111 29.29 -5.01 9.79
CA GLU A 111 27.86 -5.12 9.50
C GLU A 111 27.26 -3.84 8.90
N ALA A 112 27.79 -2.66 9.26
CA ALA A 112 27.44 -1.39 8.61
C ALA A 112 27.96 -1.30 7.17
N ASN A 113 29.20 -1.71 6.91
CA ASN A 113 29.81 -1.64 5.57
C ASN A 113 29.07 -2.53 4.56
N HIS A 114 28.64 -3.74 4.96
CA HIS A 114 27.82 -4.59 4.09
C HIS A 114 26.39 -4.05 3.85
N ARG A 115 25.79 -3.33 4.81
CA ARG A 115 24.44 -2.75 4.66
C ARG A 115 24.41 -1.41 3.89
N LEU A 116 25.56 -0.78 3.67
CA LEU A 116 25.68 0.56 3.05
C LEU A 116 26.44 0.56 1.71
N ALA A 117 26.73 -0.60 1.14
CA ALA A 117 27.48 -0.78 -0.11
C ALA A 117 26.69 -0.34 -1.37
N LEU A 118 26.47 0.96 -1.51
CA LEU A 118 26.23 1.60 -2.81
C LEU A 118 27.59 1.87 -3.48
N PRO A 119 27.77 1.59 -4.78
CA PRO A 119 28.98 2.01 -5.49
C PRO A 119 29.04 3.55 -5.51
N ILE A 120 30.12 4.12 -4.97
CA ILE A 120 30.36 5.56 -5.01
C ILE A 120 30.86 5.91 -6.43
N PRO A 121 30.18 6.77 -7.20
CA PRO A 121 30.67 7.16 -8.51
C PRO A 121 31.91 8.06 -8.38
N GLU A 122 33.03 7.67 -8.99
CA GLU A 122 34.21 8.53 -9.10
C GLU A 122 33.97 9.68 -10.09
N GLN A 123 33.46 10.82 -9.62
CA GLN A 123 33.43 12.05 -10.41
C GLN A 123 34.02 13.26 -9.68
N LYS A 124 35.31 13.49 -9.97
CA LYS A 124 35.97 14.78 -10.25
C LYS A 124 35.41 16.01 -9.50
N ALA A 125 36.14 16.45 -8.47
CA ALA A 125 35.95 17.76 -7.87
C ALA A 125 36.39 18.90 -8.83
N ALA A 126 35.47 19.80 -9.17
CA ALA A 126 35.75 21.09 -9.81
C ALA A 126 34.61 22.09 -9.54
N ALA A 127 34.89 23.39 -9.66
CA ALA A 127 33.93 24.50 -9.68
C ALA A 127 33.01 24.67 -8.44
N ALA A 128 33.59 25.15 -7.33
CA ALA A 128 32.85 25.88 -6.30
C ALA A 128 33.20 27.38 -6.37
N ALA A 129 32.28 28.24 -6.83
CA ALA A 129 32.46 29.69 -6.83
C ALA A 129 31.12 30.47 -6.87
N ALA A 130 31.07 31.58 -6.13
CA ALA A 130 30.19 32.74 -6.30
C ALA A 130 28.65 32.58 -6.25
N VAL A 131 28.07 32.63 -5.04
CA VAL A 131 26.82 33.38 -4.76
C VAL A 131 27.01 34.17 -3.47
N ALA A 132 26.59 35.45 -3.44
CA ALA A 132 26.71 36.35 -2.29
C ALA A 132 25.45 36.34 -1.38
N PRO A 133 25.57 36.62 -0.07
CA PRO A 133 24.45 36.52 0.86
C PRO A 133 23.43 37.66 0.70
N ARG A 134 22.14 37.33 0.63
CA ARG A 134 21.02 38.26 0.84
C ARG A 134 20.21 37.85 2.08
N ARG A 135 19.67 38.86 2.76
CA ARG A 135 19.11 38.78 4.12
C ARG A 135 17.84 37.91 4.19
N TRP A 136 17.73 37.08 5.23
CA TRP A 136 16.53 36.34 5.61
C TRP A 136 16.11 36.71 7.03
N TRP A 137 14.88 37.24 7.18
CA TRP A 137 14.09 37.22 8.43
C TRP A 137 12.61 37.41 8.06
N ARG A 138 11.71 36.70 8.79
CA ARG A 138 10.23 36.61 8.64
C ARG A 138 9.67 35.52 7.70
N ARG A 139 9.41 34.34 8.27
CA ARG A 139 8.09 33.65 8.29
C ARG A 139 8.09 32.57 9.39
N GLY A 140 6.90 32.14 9.81
CA GLY A 140 6.69 31.27 10.99
C GLY A 140 6.83 29.76 10.70
N PRO A 141 6.42 28.90 11.66
CA PRO A 141 6.46 27.44 11.50
C PRO A 141 5.48 26.94 10.43
N PHE A 142 5.66 25.68 10.01
CA PHE A 142 4.93 24.99 8.95
C PHE A 142 5.06 25.62 7.54
N ALA A 143 6.19 25.35 6.89
CA ALA A 143 6.21 25.23 5.44
C ALA A 143 5.81 23.79 5.05
N PRO A 144 4.88 23.57 4.11
CA PRO A 144 4.58 22.22 3.63
C PRO A 144 5.81 21.65 2.89
N ARG A 145 6.03 20.33 3.01
CA ARG A 145 6.95 19.63 2.10
C ARG A 145 6.46 19.86 0.67
N ARG A 146 7.37 20.10 -0.28
CA ARG A 146 7.04 20.08 -1.71
C ARG A 146 6.32 18.76 -2.01
N GLN A 147 5.15 18.84 -2.64
CA GLN A 147 4.46 17.64 -3.11
C GLN A 147 5.31 17.00 -4.20
N ALA A 148 5.39 15.65 -4.20
CA ALA A 148 6.13 14.92 -5.21
C ALA A 148 5.48 15.14 -6.59
N ALA A 149 6.30 15.24 -7.64
CA ALA A 149 5.81 15.42 -8.99
C ALA A 149 4.98 14.20 -9.45
N PRO A 150 3.83 14.41 -10.10
CA PRO A 150 3.10 13.33 -10.77
C PRO A 150 3.87 12.85 -11.99
N MET A 151 3.72 11.58 -12.34
CA MET A 151 4.34 10.99 -13.55
C MET A 151 3.25 10.53 -14.53
N PRO A 152 3.52 10.58 -15.85
CA PRO A 152 2.68 9.92 -16.84
C PRO A 152 2.71 8.40 -16.63
N MET A 153 1.60 7.71 -16.91
CA MET A 153 1.51 6.25 -16.80
C MET A 153 2.04 5.54 -18.05
N ALA A 154 3.29 5.85 -18.42
CA ALA A 154 4.02 5.15 -19.46
C ALA A 154 5.49 5.00 -19.06
N ALA A 155 6.08 3.84 -19.35
CA ALA A 155 7.51 3.76 -19.55
C ALA A 155 7.82 4.31 -20.96
N ASP A 156 8.97 4.94 -21.17
CA ASP A 156 9.44 5.42 -22.48
C ASP A 156 9.80 4.28 -23.47
N SER A 157 9.29 3.07 -23.24
CA SER A 157 9.48 1.87 -24.06
C SER A 157 8.33 0.89 -23.84
N PRO A 158 7.79 0.24 -24.89
CA PRO A 158 6.70 -0.72 -24.77
C PRO A 158 7.10 -1.96 -23.96
N VAL A 159 6.11 -2.67 -23.41
CA VAL A 159 6.35 -3.93 -22.68
C VAL A 159 6.73 -5.05 -23.66
N ILE A 160 7.83 -5.73 -23.34
CA ILE A 160 8.44 -6.82 -24.13
C ILE A 160 8.43 -8.12 -23.30
N LYS A 161 8.73 -8.06 -21.99
CA LYS A 161 8.72 -9.22 -21.08
C LYS A 161 7.95 -8.95 -19.78
N ASP A 162 7.36 -10.01 -19.20
CA ASP A 162 6.76 -9.99 -17.88
C ASP A 162 7.64 -10.71 -16.85
N LEU A 163 7.96 -10.00 -15.75
CA LEU A 163 8.53 -10.60 -14.54
C LEU A 163 7.42 -10.70 -13.49
N VAL A 164 7.03 -11.94 -13.15
CA VAL A 164 5.99 -12.22 -12.16
C VAL A 164 6.63 -12.68 -10.85
N LEU A 165 6.34 -11.98 -9.77
CA LEU A 165 6.73 -12.31 -8.40
C LEU A 165 5.50 -12.85 -7.66
N VAL A 166 5.60 -14.05 -7.08
CA VAL A 166 4.53 -14.68 -6.29
C VAL A 166 4.86 -14.61 -4.81
N GLY A 167 3.98 -13.96 -4.03
CA GLY A 167 4.16 -13.70 -2.61
C GLY A 167 5.03 -12.47 -2.32
N GLY A 168 4.66 -11.70 -1.30
CA GLY A 168 5.42 -10.55 -0.81
C GLY A 168 6.45 -10.89 0.27
N GLY A 169 7.22 -11.97 0.09
CA GLY A 169 8.23 -12.39 1.07
C GLY A 169 9.46 -11.46 1.16
N HIS A 170 10.35 -11.76 2.11
CA HIS A 170 11.49 -10.90 2.45
C HIS A 170 12.52 -10.75 1.32
N SER A 171 12.62 -11.72 0.41
CA SER A 171 13.46 -11.63 -0.79
C SER A 171 12.79 -10.76 -1.85
N HIS A 172 11.50 -10.98 -2.13
CA HIS A 172 10.75 -10.19 -3.11
C HIS A 172 10.60 -8.71 -2.73
N VAL A 173 10.40 -8.39 -1.45
CA VAL A 173 10.43 -7.01 -0.94
C VAL A 173 11.72 -6.28 -1.35
N GLN A 174 12.87 -6.96 -1.28
CA GLN A 174 14.15 -6.41 -1.72
C GLN A 174 14.29 -6.37 -3.26
N VAL A 175 13.77 -7.36 -3.99
CA VAL A 175 13.72 -7.35 -5.47
C VAL A 175 12.94 -6.14 -5.97
N ILE A 176 11.70 -5.94 -5.48
CA ILE A 176 10.82 -4.84 -5.90
C ILE A 176 11.52 -3.49 -5.65
N LYS A 177 12.12 -3.31 -4.47
CA LYS A 177 12.93 -2.12 -4.15
C LYS A 177 14.09 -1.92 -5.15
N MET A 178 14.84 -2.98 -5.48
CA MET A 178 15.96 -2.89 -6.42
C MET A 178 15.50 -2.65 -7.87
N PHE A 179 14.29 -3.08 -8.25
CA PHE A 179 13.68 -2.74 -9.53
C PHE A 179 13.17 -1.29 -9.56
N GLY A 180 12.62 -0.75 -8.47
CA GLY A 180 12.29 0.68 -8.40
C GLY A 180 13.51 1.60 -8.40
N MET A 181 14.58 1.22 -7.69
CA MET A 181 15.85 1.97 -7.69
C MET A 181 16.58 1.96 -9.05
N LYS A 182 16.29 0.96 -9.91
CA LYS A 182 16.84 0.87 -11.27
C LYS A 182 15.85 0.10 -12.16
N PRO A 183 14.85 0.78 -12.77
CA PRO A 183 13.88 0.13 -13.64
C PRO A 183 14.57 -0.63 -14.79
N GLN A 184 13.95 -1.71 -15.27
CA GLN A 184 14.43 -2.47 -16.40
C GLN A 184 13.58 -2.12 -17.64
N PRO A 185 14.13 -1.42 -18.65
CA PRO A 185 13.36 -1.05 -19.84
C PRO A 185 12.75 -2.27 -20.54
N GLY A 186 11.50 -2.14 -20.99
CA GLY A 186 10.76 -3.21 -21.66
C GLY A 186 10.24 -4.33 -20.75
N VAL A 187 10.37 -4.23 -19.41
CA VAL A 187 9.92 -5.27 -18.47
C VAL A 187 8.75 -4.78 -17.62
N GLN A 188 7.62 -5.48 -17.68
CA GLN A 188 6.52 -5.32 -16.74
C GLN A 188 6.80 -6.14 -15.47
N LEU A 189 7.13 -5.46 -14.38
CA LEU A 189 7.17 -6.08 -13.05
C LEU A 189 5.73 -6.30 -12.56
N THR A 190 5.42 -7.50 -12.07
CA THR A 190 4.12 -7.85 -11.48
C THR A 190 4.31 -8.53 -10.14
N LEU A 191 3.63 -8.06 -9.09
CA LEU A 191 3.53 -8.77 -7.81
C LEU A 191 2.13 -9.40 -7.70
N VAL A 192 2.08 -10.71 -7.54
CA VAL A 192 0.88 -11.47 -7.18
C VAL A 192 0.95 -11.79 -5.70
N THR A 193 -0.03 -11.36 -4.91
CA THR A 193 -0.08 -11.63 -3.47
C THR A 193 -1.51 -11.72 -2.96
N ARG A 194 -1.74 -12.62 -2.00
CA ARG A 194 -3.00 -12.73 -1.25
C ARG A 194 -3.19 -11.57 -0.27
N ASP A 195 -2.07 -11.06 0.27
CA ASP A 195 -2.06 -10.07 1.34
C ASP A 195 -1.35 -8.79 0.85
N VAL A 196 -1.90 -7.60 1.12
CA VAL A 196 -1.33 -6.31 0.70
C VAL A 196 -0.28 -5.73 1.67
N ASP A 197 -0.20 -6.27 2.88
CA ASP A 197 0.72 -5.86 3.94
C ASP A 197 1.47 -7.11 4.44
N THR A 198 2.80 -7.16 4.28
CA THR A 198 3.61 -8.34 4.62
C THR A 198 4.31 -8.19 5.98
N PRO A 199 4.19 -9.16 6.91
CA PRO A 199 4.81 -9.08 8.23
C PRO A 199 6.34 -9.32 8.20
N TYR A 200 7.10 -8.38 8.74
CA TYR A 200 8.52 -8.57 9.00
C TYR A 200 8.73 -9.42 10.26
N SER A 201 8.97 -10.71 10.05
CA SER A 201 9.11 -11.73 11.11
C SER A 201 10.16 -11.41 12.18
N GLY A 202 11.16 -10.55 11.88
CA GLY A 202 12.16 -10.12 12.87
C GLY A 202 11.59 -9.27 14.00
N MET A 203 10.49 -8.56 13.77
CA MET A 203 9.81 -7.72 14.77
C MET A 203 8.65 -8.42 15.48
N LEU A 204 8.21 -9.60 15.03
CA LEU A 204 7.03 -10.27 15.57
C LEU A 204 7.10 -10.53 17.10
N PRO A 205 8.23 -10.94 17.70
CA PRO A 205 8.33 -11.02 19.16
C PRO A 205 8.21 -9.66 19.85
N GLY A 206 8.69 -8.58 19.22
CA GLY A 206 8.50 -7.22 19.71
C GLY A 206 7.06 -6.71 19.62
N TYR A 207 6.31 -7.13 18.60
CA TYR A 207 4.85 -6.93 18.52
C TYR A 207 4.15 -7.65 19.68
N CYS A 208 4.48 -8.93 19.90
CA CYS A 208 3.89 -9.72 20.99
C CYS A 208 4.20 -9.11 22.37
N ALA A 209 5.42 -8.59 22.57
CA ALA A 209 5.81 -7.87 23.78
C ALA A 209 5.17 -6.47 23.92
N GLY A 210 4.55 -5.93 22.87
CA GLY A 210 3.93 -4.60 22.86
C GLY A 210 4.90 -3.42 22.64
N PHE A 211 6.07 -3.66 22.05
CA PHE A 211 7.03 -2.60 21.68
C PHE A 211 6.75 -1.97 20.30
N TYR A 212 5.91 -2.63 19.49
CA TYR A 212 5.56 -2.20 18.13
C TYR A 212 4.04 -2.30 17.92
N SER A 213 3.48 -1.33 17.21
CA SER A 213 2.14 -1.45 16.62
C SER A 213 2.16 -2.34 15.38
N TRP A 214 0.99 -2.82 14.96
CA TRP A 214 0.84 -3.64 13.75
C TRP A 214 1.47 -2.97 12.51
N ARG A 215 1.26 -1.65 12.35
CA ARG A 215 1.79 -0.85 11.23
C ARG A 215 3.31 -0.72 11.23
N GLU A 216 3.97 -0.85 12.38
CA GLU A 216 5.44 -0.81 12.46
C GLU A 216 6.08 -2.15 12.08
N CYS A 217 5.31 -3.25 12.13
CA CYS A 217 5.78 -4.60 11.80
C CYS A 217 5.42 -5.09 10.39
N HIS A 218 4.61 -4.35 9.63
CA HIS A 218 4.17 -4.74 8.29
C HIS A 218 4.69 -3.78 7.20
N ILE A 219 5.00 -4.32 6.02
CA ILE A 219 5.45 -3.58 4.85
C ILE A 219 4.29 -3.49 3.85
N ASP A 220 3.85 -2.27 3.55
CA ASP A 220 2.84 -1.96 2.52
C ASP A 220 3.37 -2.33 1.13
N LEU A 221 2.94 -3.50 0.63
CA LEU A 221 3.37 -4.04 -0.66
C LEU A 221 2.82 -3.24 -1.83
N ALA A 222 1.65 -2.61 -1.67
CA ALA A 222 1.07 -1.76 -2.71
C ALA A 222 1.94 -0.50 -2.92
N LYS A 223 2.34 0.16 -1.83
CA LYS A 223 3.27 1.28 -1.85
C LYS A 223 4.63 0.91 -2.44
N LEU A 224 5.18 -0.24 -2.05
CA LEU A 224 6.46 -0.72 -2.55
C LEU A 224 6.41 -1.09 -4.04
N THR A 225 5.34 -1.74 -4.48
CA THR A 225 5.11 -2.09 -5.90
C THR A 225 4.91 -0.84 -6.76
N ARG A 226 4.19 0.17 -6.26
CA ARG A 226 4.09 1.50 -6.88
C ARG A 226 5.42 2.24 -6.99
N PHE A 227 6.28 2.13 -5.98
CA PHE A 227 7.63 2.69 -6.05
C PHE A 227 8.42 2.06 -7.21
N ALA A 228 8.22 0.77 -7.47
CA ALA A 228 8.82 0.06 -8.59
C ALA A 228 8.12 0.23 -9.95
N ASN A 229 7.07 1.05 -10.04
CA ASN A 229 6.17 1.16 -11.19
C ASN A 229 5.60 -0.21 -11.64
N GLY A 230 5.44 -1.14 -10.70
CA GLY A 230 4.95 -2.48 -10.95
C GLY A 230 3.42 -2.60 -10.89
N ARG A 231 2.90 -3.68 -11.47
CA ARG A 231 1.50 -4.10 -11.39
C ARG A 231 1.28 -4.92 -10.12
N LEU A 232 0.37 -4.51 -9.25
CA LEU A 232 -0.11 -5.32 -8.13
C LEU A 232 -1.35 -6.12 -8.56
N ILE A 233 -1.31 -7.44 -8.35
CA ILE A 233 -2.46 -8.34 -8.49
C ILE A 233 -2.76 -8.92 -7.10
N HIS A 234 -3.87 -8.47 -6.52
CA HIS A 234 -4.35 -8.92 -5.21
C HIS A 234 -5.15 -10.22 -5.40
N ALA A 235 -4.45 -11.36 -5.46
CA ALA A 235 -5.02 -12.68 -5.72
C ALA A 235 -4.17 -13.80 -5.11
N GLU A 236 -4.82 -14.91 -4.75
CA GLU A 236 -4.16 -16.14 -4.30
C GLU A 236 -3.72 -16.98 -5.52
N ALA A 237 -2.42 -17.28 -5.60
CA ALA A 237 -1.88 -18.22 -6.57
C ALA A 237 -2.11 -19.67 -6.10
N CYS A 238 -2.47 -20.56 -7.03
CA CYS A 238 -2.92 -21.93 -6.71
C CYS A 238 -2.31 -23.02 -7.60
N GLY A 239 -1.35 -22.69 -8.47
CA GLY A 239 -0.71 -23.65 -9.39
C GLY A 239 0.15 -22.93 -10.44
N ILE A 240 0.97 -23.68 -11.16
CA ILE A 240 1.79 -23.17 -12.26
C ILE A 240 1.74 -24.22 -13.38
N ASP A 241 1.43 -23.79 -14.60
CA ASP A 241 1.64 -24.57 -15.83
C ASP A 241 3.00 -24.13 -16.39
N THR A 242 4.02 -24.93 -16.11
CA THR A 242 5.42 -24.64 -16.44
C THR A 242 5.73 -24.78 -17.94
N GLU A 243 4.96 -25.60 -18.66
CA GLU A 243 5.08 -25.76 -20.12
C GLU A 243 4.54 -24.53 -20.87
N LYS A 244 3.35 -24.03 -20.48
CA LYS A 244 2.71 -22.86 -21.11
C LYS A 244 3.15 -21.53 -20.50
N LYS A 245 3.95 -21.57 -19.42
CA LYS A 245 4.35 -20.41 -18.60
C LYS A 245 3.17 -19.59 -18.08
N LEU A 246 2.20 -20.27 -17.47
CA LEU A 246 1.00 -19.66 -16.89
C LEU A 246 0.96 -19.86 -15.38
N LEU A 247 0.78 -18.78 -14.63
CA LEU A 247 0.52 -18.82 -13.19
C LEU A 247 -1.00 -18.92 -12.94
N MET A 248 -1.44 -19.99 -12.29
CA MET A 248 -2.85 -20.21 -11.95
C MET A 248 -3.26 -19.36 -10.75
N LEU A 249 -4.39 -18.67 -10.88
CA LEU A 249 -4.92 -17.74 -9.87
C LEU A 249 -6.34 -18.14 -9.47
N LYS A 250 -6.66 -18.02 -8.18
CA LYS A 250 -7.97 -18.39 -7.64
C LYS A 250 -9.05 -17.38 -8.06
N GLY A 251 -10.10 -17.87 -8.73
CA GLY A 251 -11.29 -17.07 -9.05
C GLY A 251 -11.17 -16.07 -10.22
N ARG A 252 -10.10 -16.19 -11.03
CA ARG A 252 -9.85 -15.44 -12.28
C ARG A 252 -9.03 -16.30 -13.25
N PRO A 253 -8.88 -15.93 -14.54
CA PRO A 253 -7.96 -16.62 -15.45
C PRO A 253 -6.51 -16.60 -14.93
N PRO A 254 -5.67 -17.57 -15.36
CA PRO A 254 -4.23 -17.50 -15.12
C PRO A 254 -3.59 -16.29 -15.81
N ILE A 255 -2.35 -15.96 -15.45
CA ILE A 255 -1.55 -14.91 -16.13
C ILE A 255 -0.27 -15.50 -16.73
N ALA A 256 0.17 -14.97 -17.87
CA ALA A 256 1.43 -15.37 -18.50
C ALA A 256 2.67 -14.75 -17.82
N TYR A 257 3.82 -15.43 -17.94
CA TYR A 257 5.13 -14.91 -17.50
C TYR A 257 6.27 -15.24 -18.47
N ASP A 258 7.29 -14.38 -18.54
CA ASP A 258 8.57 -14.73 -19.19
C ASP A 258 9.54 -15.33 -18.16
N VAL A 259 9.58 -14.72 -16.98
CA VAL A 259 10.33 -15.13 -15.79
C VAL A 259 9.40 -15.09 -14.57
N LEU A 260 9.42 -16.15 -13.77
CA LEU A 260 8.64 -16.30 -12.54
C LEU A 260 9.58 -16.38 -11.33
N SER A 261 9.18 -15.80 -10.20
CA SER A 261 9.88 -15.96 -8.92
C SER A 261 8.88 -16.20 -7.79
N ILE A 262 9.24 -17.03 -6.81
CA ILE A 262 8.33 -17.49 -5.74
C ILE A 262 8.96 -17.25 -4.36
N ASP A 263 8.29 -16.46 -3.52
CA ASP A 263 8.66 -16.11 -2.13
C ASP A 263 7.39 -16.01 -1.28
N ILE A 264 6.70 -17.15 -1.15
CA ILE A 264 5.41 -17.32 -0.46
C ILE A 264 5.55 -17.73 1.02
N GLY A 265 6.77 -17.74 1.55
CA GLY A 265 7.04 -18.16 2.93
C GLY A 265 6.91 -19.67 3.15
N SER A 266 6.37 -20.07 4.31
CA SER A 266 6.14 -21.48 4.68
C SER A 266 4.80 -21.66 5.39
N THR A 267 4.12 -22.78 5.13
CA THR A 267 2.77 -23.09 5.60
C THR A 267 2.79 -23.96 6.85
N PRO A 268 1.84 -23.81 7.79
CA PRO A 268 1.81 -24.64 8.98
C PRO A 268 1.51 -26.08 8.58
N LYS A 269 2.30 -27.02 9.07
CA LYS A 269 1.89 -28.43 9.07
C LYS A 269 0.75 -28.55 10.10
N PRO A 270 -0.43 -29.08 9.73
CA PRO A 270 -1.51 -29.29 10.68
C PRO A 270 -1.06 -30.23 11.80
N LEU A 271 -1.67 -30.08 12.98
CA LEU A 271 -1.39 -30.94 14.11
C LEU A 271 -1.87 -32.38 13.78
N PRO A 272 -1.05 -33.42 13.97
CA PRO A 272 -1.51 -34.79 13.74
C PRO A 272 -2.75 -35.10 14.58
N ASN A 273 -3.71 -35.80 13.98
CA ASN A 273 -4.94 -36.29 14.60
C ASN A 273 -5.83 -35.24 15.31
N ALA A 274 -5.63 -33.94 15.05
CA ALA A 274 -6.54 -32.89 15.54
C ALA A 274 -7.55 -32.47 14.47
N SER A 275 -8.79 -32.22 14.92
CA SER A 275 -9.71 -31.31 14.22
C SER A 275 -9.14 -29.88 14.19
N PRO A 276 -9.70 -28.95 13.40
CA PRO A 276 -9.48 -27.52 13.60
C PRO A 276 -10.03 -27.10 14.96
N LEU A 277 -9.18 -27.11 15.98
CA LEU A 277 -9.56 -26.86 17.37
C LEU A 277 -9.48 -25.37 17.72
N GLU A 278 -10.49 -24.91 18.45
CA GLU A 278 -10.42 -23.63 19.14
C GLU A 278 -9.22 -23.62 20.10
N GLY A 279 -8.50 -22.49 20.17
CA GLY A 279 -7.28 -22.35 20.97
C GLY A 279 -5.97 -22.71 20.27
N VAL A 280 -5.94 -23.51 19.20
CA VAL A 280 -4.66 -23.91 18.55
C VAL A 280 -4.27 -22.95 17.42
N THR A 281 -3.20 -22.18 17.63
CA THR A 281 -2.79 -21.06 16.78
C THR A 281 -1.42 -21.29 16.15
N PRO A 282 -1.28 -21.48 14.82
CA PRO A 282 0.02 -21.50 14.15
C PRO A 282 0.61 -20.09 14.01
N VAL A 283 1.93 -19.97 14.26
CA VAL A 283 2.66 -18.69 14.12
C VAL A 283 2.98 -18.34 12.66
N LYS A 284 2.98 -19.33 11.75
CA LYS A 284 3.09 -19.13 10.31
C LYS A 284 1.83 -19.66 9.61
N PRO A 285 1.29 -18.97 8.59
CA PRO A 285 1.70 -17.65 8.15
C PRO A 285 1.28 -16.58 9.19
N ILE A 286 2.00 -15.46 9.24
CA ILE A 286 2.00 -14.56 10.42
C ILE A 286 0.76 -13.62 10.45
N ASP A 287 0.14 -13.39 9.30
CA ASP A 287 -1.10 -12.63 9.09
C ASP A 287 -2.24 -13.07 10.03
N GLY A 288 -2.50 -14.37 10.13
CA GLY A 288 -3.50 -14.92 11.04
C GLY A 288 -3.10 -14.84 12.51
N PHE A 289 -1.81 -15.00 12.81
CA PHE A 289 -1.29 -15.04 14.18
C PHE A 289 -1.44 -13.68 14.90
N CYS A 290 -1.15 -12.55 14.25
CA CYS A 290 -1.27 -11.23 14.88
C CYS A 290 -2.69 -10.97 15.42
N LYS A 291 -3.72 -11.23 14.60
CA LYS A 291 -5.13 -11.07 15.01
C LYS A 291 -5.51 -12.01 16.17
N ARG A 292 -4.97 -13.24 16.19
CA ARG A 292 -5.24 -14.19 17.28
C ARG A 292 -4.45 -13.83 18.54
N TRP A 293 -3.26 -13.25 18.44
CA TRP A 293 -2.54 -12.71 19.58
C TRP A 293 -3.34 -11.60 20.28
N ASP A 294 -3.92 -10.67 19.51
CA ASP A 294 -4.76 -9.61 20.08
C ASP A 294 -5.99 -10.18 20.82
N GLN A 295 -6.57 -11.29 20.33
CA GLN A 295 -7.63 -12.04 21.02
C GLN A 295 -7.13 -12.73 22.29
N ILE A 296 -5.92 -13.31 22.30
CA ILE A 296 -5.32 -13.95 23.49
C ILE A 296 -5.05 -12.91 24.58
N VAL A 297 -4.45 -11.77 24.22
CA VAL A 297 -4.29 -10.62 25.12
C VAL A 297 -5.64 -10.17 25.64
N SER A 298 -6.64 -9.99 24.76
CA SER A 298 -7.99 -9.61 25.16
C SER A 298 -8.61 -10.62 26.13
N ARG A 299 -8.52 -11.93 25.89
CA ARG A 299 -9.08 -12.99 26.76
C ARG A 299 -8.43 -13.01 28.15
N VAL A 300 -7.10 -12.87 28.23
CA VAL A 300 -6.37 -12.84 29.51
C VAL A 300 -6.65 -11.54 30.28
N VAL A 301 -6.77 -10.41 29.59
CA VAL A 301 -7.05 -9.09 30.18
C VAL A 301 -8.51 -8.97 30.63
N SER A 302 -9.46 -9.32 29.76
CA SER A 302 -10.90 -9.11 29.97
C SER A 302 -11.59 -10.21 30.75
N GLY A 303 -10.88 -11.28 31.15
CA GLY A 303 -11.39 -12.38 31.97
C GLY A 303 -12.29 -11.84 33.08
N THR A 304 -13.58 -12.15 32.97
CA THR A 304 -14.64 -11.25 33.42
C THR A 304 -14.92 -11.36 34.91
N ASP A 305 -15.38 -10.25 35.49
CA ASP A 305 -15.87 -10.22 36.87
C ASP A 305 -17.31 -10.82 37.00
N ASP A 306 -17.93 -11.21 35.86
CA ASP A 306 -19.31 -11.68 35.72
C ASP A 306 -19.47 -13.20 35.38
N LEU A 307 -18.42 -14.03 35.48
CA LEU A 307 -18.53 -15.48 35.26
C LEU A 307 -18.54 -16.28 36.58
N VAL A 308 -19.46 -17.24 36.67
CA VAL A 308 -19.77 -18.00 37.90
C VAL A 308 -18.77 -19.12 38.18
N ASP A 309 -18.08 -19.64 37.16
CA ASP A 309 -16.92 -20.54 37.31
C ASP A 309 -15.63 -19.72 37.39
N GLY A 310 -15.05 -19.64 38.59
CA GLY A 310 -14.05 -18.64 38.94
C GLY A 310 -12.57 -19.07 38.90
N ASP A 311 -11.72 -18.05 38.98
CA ASP A 311 -10.34 -18.02 39.49
C ASP A 311 -9.27 -18.97 38.91
N GLN A 312 -9.59 -19.80 37.90
CA GLN A 312 -8.58 -20.59 37.21
C GLN A 312 -7.64 -19.71 36.34
N PRO A 313 -6.34 -19.98 36.33
CA PRO A 313 -5.36 -19.20 35.57
C PRO A 313 -5.24 -19.69 34.13
N VAL A 314 -5.25 -18.76 33.17
CA VAL A 314 -5.20 -19.06 31.73
C VAL A 314 -3.88 -19.75 31.39
N HIS A 315 -3.96 -20.96 30.82
CA HIS A 315 -2.79 -21.77 30.48
C HIS A 315 -2.41 -21.62 29.01
N LEU A 316 -1.41 -20.78 28.75
CA LEU A 316 -0.78 -20.57 27.44
C LEU A 316 0.36 -21.58 27.22
N VAL A 317 0.27 -22.40 26.17
CA VAL A 317 1.30 -23.39 25.82
C VAL A 317 1.96 -23.03 24.49
N VAL A 318 3.28 -22.86 24.49
CA VAL A 318 4.07 -22.63 23.27
C VAL A 318 4.75 -23.93 22.86
N VAL A 319 4.60 -24.36 21.61
CA VAL A 319 5.20 -25.61 21.13
C VAL A 319 6.30 -25.34 20.12
N GLY A 320 7.54 -25.57 20.54
CA GLY A 320 8.74 -25.48 19.70
C GLY A 320 9.89 -24.74 20.37
N GLY A 321 10.75 -25.45 21.11
CA GLY A 321 11.96 -24.92 21.75
C GLY A 321 13.10 -24.43 20.83
N GLY A 322 12.78 -23.97 19.62
CA GLY A 322 13.69 -23.23 18.74
C GLY A 322 13.72 -21.74 19.08
N ALA A 323 14.66 -20.99 18.50
CA ALA A 323 14.90 -19.58 18.86
C ALA A 323 13.64 -18.71 18.83
N GLY A 324 12.88 -18.72 17.72
CA GLY A 324 11.64 -17.93 17.61
C GLY A 324 10.52 -18.36 18.57
N GLY A 325 10.44 -19.65 18.92
CA GLY A 325 9.46 -20.13 19.90
C GLY A 325 9.82 -19.73 21.33
N VAL A 326 11.10 -19.76 21.68
CA VAL A 326 11.63 -19.20 22.94
C VAL A 326 11.39 -17.69 23.00
N GLU A 327 11.74 -16.95 21.94
CA GLU A 327 11.60 -15.49 21.88
C GLU A 327 10.13 -15.06 22.01
N LEU A 328 9.22 -15.76 21.33
CA LEU A 328 7.77 -15.56 21.50
C LEU A 328 7.29 -15.94 22.90
N THR A 329 7.77 -17.03 23.50
CA THR A 329 7.40 -17.41 24.88
C THR A 329 7.74 -16.28 25.86
N LEU A 330 8.95 -15.73 25.78
CA LEU A 330 9.42 -14.65 26.63
C LEU A 330 8.69 -13.32 26.36
N ALA A 331 8.38 -13.03 25.10
CA ALA A 331 7.61 -11.85 24.70
C ALA A 331 6.16 -11.89 25.20
N MET A 332 5.46 -13.00 24.96
CA MET A 332 4.06 -13.18 25.33
C MET A 332 3.91 -13.22 26.86
N GLN A 333 4.79 -13.91 27.57
CA GLN A 333 4.82 -13.92 29.03
C GLN A 333 5.03 -12.51 29.61
N ALA A 334 6.01 -11.75 29.11
CA ALA A 334 6.28 -10.40 29.60
C ALA A 334 5.12 -9.43 29.36
N LYS A 335 4.48 -9.48 28.18
CA LYS A 335 3.30 -8.66 27.87
C LYS A 335 2.13 -8.99 28.79
N LEU A 336 1.74 -10.26 28.90
CA LEU A 336 0.54 -10.64 29.64
C LEU A 336 0.67 -10.39 31.14
N VAL A 337 1.84 -10.64 31.73
CA VAL A 337 2.12 -10.29 33.14
C VAL A 337 1.99 -8.77 33.34
N LYS A 338 2.61 -7.96 32.48
CA LYS A 338 2.56 -6.50 32.57
C LYS A 338 1.14 -5.93 32.45
N GLU A 339 0.29 -6.48 31.57
CA GLU A 339 -1.11 -6.05 31.46
C GLU A 339 -1.94 -6.46 32.70
N LEU A 340 -1.72 -7.65 33.25
CA LEU A 340 -2.36 -8.07 34.51
C LEU A 340 -1.95 -7.15 35.68
N GLU A 341 -0.65 -6.87 35.83
CA GLU A 341 -0.11 -5.97 36.85
C GLU A 341 -0.66 -4.54 36.72
N ALA A 342 -0.77 -4.01 35.49
CA ALA A 342 -1.36 -2.70 35.21
C ALA A 342 -2.85 -2.59 35.59
N LEU A 343 -3.54 -3.74 35.65
CA LEU A 343 -4.94 -3.88 36.07
C LEU A 343 -5.08 -4.27 37.55
N GLY A 344 -3.98 -4.36 38.32
CA GLY A 344 -3.97 -4.82 39.71
C GLY A 344 -4.31 -6.32 39.87
N ARG A 345 -4.30 -7.09 38.78
CA ARG A 345 -4.59 -8.53 38.76
C ARG A 345 -3.29 -9.32 38.97
N PRO A 346 -3.26 -10.37 39.82
CA PRO A 346 -2.00 -11.03 40.16
C PRO A 346 -1.46 -11.86 38.98
N PRO A 347 -0.13 -11.87 38.72
CA PRO A 347 0.49 -12.65 37.64
C PRO A 347 0.19 -14.16 37.68
N THR A 348 -0.20 -14.70 38.84
CA THR A 348 -0.63 -16.09 39.01
C THR A 348 -1.85 -16.47 38.16
N ARG A 349 -2.63 -15.50 37.64
CA ARG A 349 -3.72 -15.72 36.68
C ARG A 349 -3.25 -16.13 35.27
N LEU A 350 -1.94 -16.22 35.04
CA LEU A 350 -1.33 -16.74 33.83
C LEU A 350 -0.43 -17.94 34.16
N ARG A 351 -0.58 -19.05 33.43
CA ARG A 351 0.40 -20.14 33.37
C ARG A 351 1.00 -20.21 31.97
N VAL A 352 2.33 -20.25 31.87
CA VAL A 352 3.03 -20.38 30.58
C VAL A 352 3.83 -21.69 30.56
N SER A 353 3.70 -22.48 29.50
CA SER A 353 4.51 -23.67 29.27
C SER A 353 5.18 -23.65 27.91
N LEU A 354 6.41 -24.18 27.81
CA LEU A 354 7.16 -24.31 26.56
C LEU A 354 7.51 -25.79 26.32
N ILE A 355 6.95 -26.38 25.27
CA ILE A 355 7.20 -27.78 24.88
C ILE A 355 8.29 -27.84 23.79
N SER A 356 9.24 -28.76 23.96
CA SER A 356 10.31 -29.05 23.00
C SER A 356 10.51 -30.55 22.81
N LYS A 357 10.44 -31.02 21.54
CA LYS A 357 10.83 -32.38 21.16
C LYS A 357 12.34 -32.66 21.29
N SER A 358 13.14 -31.63 21.53
CA SER A 358 14.57 -31.78 21.83
C SER A 358 14.77 -31.82 23.35
N THR A 359 15.74 -32.60 23.80
CA THR A 359 16.21 -32.65 25.20
C THR A 359 16.97 -31.38 25.62
N GLN A 360 17.12 -30.40 24.74
CA GLN A 360 17.81 -29.13 24.95
C GLN A 360 17.02 -28.00 24.27
N LEU A 361 16.93 -26.83 24.91
CA LEU A 361 16.43 -25.63 24.23
C LEU A 361 17.47 -25.09 23.25
N MET A 362 17.00 -24.48 22.16
CA MET A 362 17.81 -23.80 21.15
C MET A 362 19.08 -24.59 20.72
N PRO A 363 18.96 -25.84 20.23
CA PRO A 363 20.10 -26.71 19.95
C PRO A 363 21.06 -26.18 18.86
N GLN A 364 20.64 -25.19 18.07
CA GLN A 364 21.47 -24.47 17.09
C GLN A 364 22.39 -23.39 17.72
N HIS A 365 22.19 -23.05 19.00
CA HIS A 365 22.95 -22.02 19.71
C HIS A 365 23.92 -22.63 20.73
N THR A 366 24.89 -21.84 21.19
CA THR A 366 25.92 -22.28 22.14
C THR A 366 25.39 -22.40 23.57
N LEU A 367 26.06 -23.20 24.40
CA LEU A 367 25.73 -23.40 25.81
C LEU A 367 25.56 -22.08 26.57
N GLY A 368 26.41 -21.08 26.30
CA GLY A 368 26.30 -19.76 26.92
C GLY A 368 25.00 -19.00 26.60
N VAL A 369 24.35 -19.27 25.47
CA VAL A 369 23.01 -18.72 25.15
C VAL A 369 21.92 -19.53 25.87
N ARG A 370 22.02 -20.87 25.84
CA ARG A 370 21.04 -21.77 26.45
C ARG A 370 20.91 -21.56 27.95
N ASN A 371 22.03 -21.56 28.69
CA ASN A 371 22.04 -21.34 30.13
C ASN A 371 21.40 -20.00 30.55
N ARG A 372 21.45 -18.97 29.69
CA ARG A 372 20.78 -17.68 29.93
C ARG A 372 19.28 -17.76 29.68
N VAL A 373 18.89 -18.36 28.56
CA VAL A 373 17.49 -18.63 28.21
C VAL A 373 16.80 -19.48 29.29
N GLU A 374 17.42 -20.58 29.70
CA GLU A 374 16.92 -21.51 30.71
C GLU A 374 16.81 -20.82 32.08
N ARG A 375 17.80 -20.01 32.47
CA ARG A 375 17.73 -19.16 33.68
C ARG A 375 16.54 -18.19 33.61
N ILE A 376 16.39 -17.43 32.53
CA ILE A 376 15.34 -16.40 32.40
C ILE A 376 13.94 -17.05 32.37
N LEU A 377 13.78 -18.19 31.69
CA LEU A 377 12.53 -18.96 31.71
C LEU A 377 12.19 -19.44 33.14
N CYS A 378 13.19 -19.91 33.89
CA CYS A 378 13.02 -20.34 35.28
C CYS A 378 12.69 -19.16 36.22
N GLU A 379 13.38 -18.03 36.11
CA GLU A 379 13.13 -16.80 36.88
C GLU A 379 11.72 -16.23 36.65
N ARG A 380 11.13 -16.54 35.49
CA ARG A 380 9.77 -16.11 35.08
C ARG A 380 8.69 -17.17 35.31
N GLY A 381 9.02 -18.31 35.93
CA GLY A 381 8.07 -19.38 36.21
C GLY A 381 7.52 -20.09 34.97
N VAL A 382 8.21 -20.04 33.83
CA VAL A 382 7.79 -20.75 32.61
C VAL A 382 8.10 -22.24 32.75
N ASN A 383 7.08 -23.08 32.66
CA ASN A 383 7.22 -24.53 32.73
C ASN A 383 7.80 -25.09 31.43
N VAL A 384 9.06 -25.53 31.44
CA VAL A 384 9.74 -26.06 30.25
C VAL A 384 9.67 -27.59 30.20
N VAL A 385 9.00 -28.13 29.17
CA VAL A 385 8.87 -29.57 28.91
C VAL A 385 9.81 -29.94 27.76
N MET A 386 10.81 -30.78 28.02
CA MET A 386 11.83 -31.17 27.04
C MET A 386 11.80 -32.66 26.72
N GLY A 387 12.27 -33.02 25.52
CA GLY A 387 12.30 -34.40 25.04
C GLY A 387 10.95 -34.98 24.64
N GLN A 388 9.88 -34.18 24.57
CA GLN A 388 8.53 -34.63 24.19
C GLN A 388 7.98 -33.89 22.98
N SER A 389 7.39 -34.62 22.04
CA SER A 389 6.58 -34.07 20.95
C SER A 389 5.10 -34.09 21.30
N VAL A 390 4.36 -33.08 20.83
CA VAL A 390 2.90 -33.13 20.78
C VAL A 390 2.49 -34.07 19.64
N GLU A 391 1.65 -35.05 19.95
CA GLU A 391 1.16 -36.08 19.02
C GLU A 391 -0.32 -35.89 18.64
N GLY A 392 -1.04 -35.06 19.40
CA GLY A 392 -2.43 -34.71 19.15
C GLY A 392 -2.94 -33.65 20.14
N ALA A 393 -4.15 -33.15 19.90
CA ALA A 393 -4.89 -32.30 20.82
C ALA A 393 -6.37 -32.72 20.77
N VAL A 394 -7.03 -32.81 21.91
CA VAL A 394 -8.45 -33.18 22.06
C VAL A 394 -9.00 -32.46 23.30
N ASP A 395 -10.19 -31.90 23.22
CA ASP A 395 -10.97 -31.36 24.36
C ASP A 395 -10.17 -30.50 25.38
N GLY A 396 -9.32 -29.59 24.87
CA GLY A 396 -8.49 -28.70 25.71
C GLY A 396 -7.24 -29.36 26.31
N VAL A 397 -6.84 -30.54 25.84
CA VAL A 397 -5.66 -31.29 26.29
C VAL A 397 -4.71 -31.60 25.13
N LEU A 398 -3.42 -31.31 25.31
CA LEU A 398 -2.34 -31.75 24.42
C LEU A 398 -1.88 -33.15 24.82
N HIS A 399 -1.82 -34.06 23.85
CA HIS A 399 -1.25 -35.39 24.00
C HIS A 399 0.23 -35.38 23.65
N LEU A 400 1.07 -35.92 24.54
CA LEU A 400 2.52 -35.88 24.46
C LEU A 400 3.11 -37.28 24.30
N SER A 401 4.17 -37.38 23.50
CA SER A 401 4.92 -38.62 23.28
C SER A 401 5.34 -39.28 24.58
N GLY A 402 5.03 -40.58 24.69
CA GLY A 402 5.13 -41.35 25.94
C GLY A 402 3.84 -41.39 26.78
N GLY A 403 2.71 -40.90 26.24
CA GLY A 403 1.41 -40.95 26.92
C GLY A 403 1.16 -39.80 27.91
N GLY A 404 1.97 -38.74 27.87
CA GLY A 404 1.76 -37.56 28.69
C GLY A 404 0.54 -36.75 28.22
N GLN A 405 -0.05 -35.98 29.14
CA GLN A 405 -1.17 -35.08 28.86
C GLN A 405 -0.93 -33.72 29.52
N LEU A 406 -1.26 -32.63 28.81
CA LEU A 406 -1.15 -31.26 29.32
C LEU A 406 -2.38 -30.44 28.92
N PRO A 407 -3.23 -30.03 29.88
CA PRO A 407 -4.32 -29.08 29.62
C PRO A 407 -3.83 -27.74 29.05
N PHE A 408 -4.68 -27.04 28.31
CA PHE A 408 -4.39 -25.71 27.77
C PHE A 408 -5.68 -24.87 27.62
N ASP A 409 -5.52 -23.55 27.66
CA ASP A 409 -6.52 -22.59 27.18
C ASP A 409 -6.19 -22.07 25.78
N GLU A 410 -4.89 -21.91 25.49
CA GLU A 410 -4.36 -21.34 24.24
C GLU A 410 -3.05 -22.06 23.88
N VAL A 411 -2.87 -22.42 22.61
CA VAL A 411 -1.64 -23.03 22.09
C VAL A 411 -1.06 -22.17 20.98
N VAL A 412 0.22 -21.82 21.10
CA VAL A 412 0.98 -21.10 20.07
C VAL A 412 2.00 -22.07 19.45
N TRP A 413 1.74 -22.45 18.20
CA TRP A 413 2.45 -23.52 17.49
C TRP A 413 3.62 -22.94 16.67
N CYS A 414 4.82 -23.06 17.23
CA CYS A 414 6.09 -22.51 16.76
C CYS A 414 6.99 -23.55 16.05
N THR A 415 6.42 -24.69 15.63
CA THR A 415 7.18 -25.81 15.04
C THR A 415 7.59 -25.53 13.58
N GLN A 416 8.31 -26.48 12.95
CA GLN A 416 8.73 -26.35 11.55
C GLN A 416 7.53 -26.48 10.59
N ALA A 417 7.13 -25.34 10.06
CA ALA A 417 6.28 -25.20 8.87
C ALA A 417 6.81 -26.03 7.68
N GLY A 418 5.89 -26.47 6.80
CA GLY A 418 6.17 -27.11 5.53
C GLY A 418 6.09 -26.14 4.35
N ALA A 419 6.04 -26.71 3.14
CA ALA A 419 5.78 -25.97 1.92
C ALA A 419 4.28 -25.94 1.58
N ALA A 420 3.86 -24.96 0.77
CA ALA A 420 2.48 -24.85 0.30
C ALA A 420 2.09 -26.06 -0.56
N GLU A 421 0.94 -26.68 -0.29
CA GLU A 421 0.60 -27.98 -0.89
C GLU A 421 0.43 -27.92 -2.41
N TRP A 422 -0.06 -26.80 -2.94
CA TRP A 422 -0.23 -26.59 -4.39
C TRP A 422 1.08 -26.68 -5.19
N LEU A 423 2.24 -26.58 -4.53
CA LEU A 423 3.54 -26.75 -5.19
C LEU A 423 3.74 -28.19 -5.73
N ARG A 424 3.11 -29.20 -5.12
CA ARG A 424 3.25 -30.62 -5.51
C ARG A 424 2.89 -30.86 -6.97
N ASP A 425 1.88 -30.16 -7.48
CA ASP A 425 1.29 -30.39 -8.79
C ASP A 425 1.83 -29.43 -9.87
N THR A 426 2.89 -28.66 -9.56
CA THR A 426 3.51 -27.69 -10.50
C THR A 426 4.54 -28.28 -11.45
N GLY A 427 4.97 -29.53 -11.22
CA GLY A 427 6.08 -30.16 -11.94
C GLY A 427 7.47 -29.62 -11.57
N LEU A 428 7.60 -28.69 -10.61
CA LEU A 428 8.88 -28.27 -10.07
C LEU A 428 9.49 -29.36 -9.17
N ASP A 429 10.81 -29.53 -9.22
CA ASP A 429 11.52 -30.38 -8.26
C ASP A 429 11.30 -29.86 -6.82
N LEU A 430 10.96 -30.77 -5.89
CA LEU A 430 10.76 -30.44 -4.48
C LEU A 430 11.67 -31.29 -3.57
N ASP A 431 12.08 -30.73 -2.43
CA ASP A 431 12.76 -31.47 -1.36
C ASP A 431 11.82 -32.42 -0.61
N ALA A 432 12.37 -33.23 0.30
CA ALA A 432 11.60 -34.19 1.11
C ALA A 432 10.58 -33.55 2.09
N ASN A 433 10.47 -32.22 2.15
CA ASN A 433 9.45 -31.47 2.88
C ASN A 433 8.50 -30.68 1.97
N GLY A 434 8.66 -30.80 0.64
CA GLY A 434 7.88 -30.10 -0.38
C GLY A 434 8.42 -28.73 -0.78
N PHE A 435 9.59 -28.30 -0.30
CA PHE A 435 10.17 -27.00 -0.65
C PHE A 435 10.81 -27.03 -2.04
N ILE A 436 10.66 -25.97 -2.83
CA ILE A 436 11.16 -25.90 -4.21
C ILE A 436 12.68 -26.06 -4.22
N ALA A 437 13.19 -27.09 -4.90
CA ALA A 437 14.61 -27.32 -5.06
C ALA A 437 15.20 -26.25 -6.00
N VAL A 438 16.25 -25.57 -5.53
CA VAL A 438 16.93 -24.52 -6.29
C VAL A 438 18.45 -24.67 -6.25
N GLN A 439 19.07 -24.23 -7.33
CA GLN A 439 20.50 -24.09 -7.49
C GLN A 439 21.04 -22.92 -6.63
N PRO A 440 22.36 -22.75 -6.46
CA PRO A 440 22.95 -21.55 -5.86
C PRO A 440 22.66 -20.24 -6.62
N THR A 441 22.04 -20.29 -7.79
CA THR A 441 21.53 -19.13 -8.56
C THR A 441 20.11 -18.71 -8.13
N LEU A 442 19.44 -19.49 -7.26
CA LEU A 442 18.00 -19.42 -6.94
C LEU A 442 17.05 -19.81 -8.08
N GLU A 443 17.56 -20.25 -9.24
CA GLU A 443 16.74 -20.89 -10.27
C GLU A 443 16.39 -22.32 -9.83
N SER A 444 15.21 -22.80 -10.24
CA SER A 444 14.78 -24.20 -10.13
C SER A 444 15.85 -25.17 -10.68
N THR A 445 15.92 -26.38 -10.13
CA THR A 445 16.79 -27.43 -10.65
C THR A 445 16.30 -28.06 -11.95
N ASN A 446 15.00 -27.92 -12.32
CA ASN A 446 14.41 -28.55 -13.50
C ASN A 446 13.66 -27.62 -14.47
N VAL A 447 13.30 -26.39 -14.08
CA VAL A 447 12.55 -25.45 -14.96
C VAL A 447 13.25 -24.09 -15.05
N HIS A 448 13.92 -23.84 -16.18
CA HIS A 448 14.58 -22.55 -16.44
C HIS A 448 13.60 -21.37 -16.50
N GLY A 449 14.04 -20.22 -15.97
CA GLY A 449 13.23 -19.02 -15.84
C GLY A 449 12.22 -19.04 -14.68
N VAL A 450 12.19 -20.10 -13.86
CA VAL A 450 11.43 -20.17 -12.61
C VAL A 450 12.40 -20.15 -11.43
N PHE A 451 12.23 -19.16 -10.55
CA PHE A 451 13.07 -18.92 -9.38
C PHE A 451 12.29 -19.14 -8.09
N ALA A 452 12.98 -19.48 -7.00
CA ALA A 452 12.40 -19.48 -5.67
C ALA A 452 13.38 -19.00 -4.60
N ALA A 453 12.87 -18.27 -3.62
CA ALA A 453 13.63 -17.76 -2.48
C ALA A 453 12.85 -17.89 -1.16
N GLY A 454 13.38 -17.29 -0.10
CA GLY A 454 12.78 -17.30 1.23
C GLY A 454 12.57 -18.71 1.80
N ASP A 455 11.54 -18.85 2.63
CA ASP A 455 11.25 -20.13 3.30
C ASP A 455 10.72 -21.21 2.34
N CYS A 456 10.15 -20.86 1.18
CA CYS A 456 9.62 -21.84 0.22
C CYS A 456 10.72 -22.55 -0.58
N ALA A 457 11.94 -22.02 -0.63
CA ALA A 457 13.05 -22.57 -1.43
C ALA A 457 14.02 -23.43 -0.61
N ALA A 458 14.61 -24.45 -1.24
CA ALA A 458 15.64 -25.33 -0.72
C ALA A 458 16.89 -25.28 -1.62
N VAL A 459 17.88 -24.47 -1.23
CA VAL A 459 19.18 -24.42 -1.93
C VAL A 459 19.95 -25.71 -1.63
N LEU A 460 19.97 -26.66 -2.57
CA LEU A 460 20.40 -28.04 -2.30
C LEU A 460 21.86 -28.15 -1.83
N GLU A 461 22.77 -27.37 -2.43
CA GLU A 461 24.19 -27.33 -2.03
C GLU A 461 24.42 -26.69 -0.65
N HIS A 462 23.46 -25.87 -0.19
CA HIS A 462 23.61 -25.01 0.97
C HIS A 462 22.35 -25.07 1.87
N PRO A 463 22.02 -26.23 2.47
CA PRO A 463 20.85 -26.36 3.33
C PRO A 463 20.95 -25.42 4.54
N ARG A 464 19.88 -24.64 4.78
CA ARG A 464 19.77 -23.66 5.87
C ARG A 464 18.44 -23.80 6.64
N PRO A 465 18.39 -23.41 7.93
CA PRO A 465 17.14 -23.24 8.65
C PRO A 465 16.22 -22.22 7.97
N LYS A 466 14.92 -22.51 7.94
CA LYS A 466 13.85 -21.66 7.39
C LYS A 466 13.60 -20.44 8.30
N ALA A 467 14.38 -19.38 8.09
CA ALA A 467 14.39 -18.18 8.92
C ALA A 467 14.65 -16.90 8.10
N GLY A 468 13.92 -15.83 8.40
CA GLY A 468 13.93 -14.58 7.63
C GLY A 468 15.30 -13.91 7.45
N VAL A 469 16.26 -14.17 8.36
CA VAL A 469 17.65 -13.70 8.24
C VAL A 469 18.35 -14.25 6.98
N PHE A 470 17.98 -15.43 6.50
CA PHE A 470 18.47 -15.96 5.22
C PHE A 470 17.64 -15.43 4.04
N ALA A 471 16.31 -15.34 4.17
CA ALA A 471 15.40 -14.81 3.15
C ALA A 471 15.74 -13.38 2.71
N VAL A 472 15.96 -12.46 3.67
CA VAL A 472 16.40 -11.07 3.40
C VAL A 472 17.69 -11.03 2.58
N ARG A 473 18.57 -12.03 2.74
CA ARG A 473 19.89 -12.09 2.08
C ARG A 473 19.87 -12.76 0.70
N GLN A 474 18.80 -13.49 0.37
CA GLN A 474 18.54 -13.98 -0.99
C GLN A 474 18.04 -12.86 -1.92
N GLY A 475 17.44 -11.79 -1.37
CA GLY A 475 16.88 -10.68 -2.15
C GLY A 475 17.84 -10.04 -3.16
N PRO A 476 19.07 -9.61 -2.76
CA PRO A 476 20.02 -9.00 -3.70
C PRO A 476 20.52 -9.91 -4.84
N PRO A 477 21.01 -11.15 -4.61
CA PRO A 477 21.41 -12.04 -5.71
C PRO A 477 20.22 -12.46 -6.59
N LEU A 478 19.03 -12.66 -6.00
CA LEU A 478 17.80 -12.89 -6.76
C LEU A 478 17.51 -11.72 -7.71
N ALA A 479 17.60 -10.47 -7.23
CA ALA A 479 17.35 -9.28 -8.04
C ALA A 479 18.34 -9.09 -9.20
N ASN A 480 19.56 -9.63 -9.10
CA ASN A 480 20.52 -9.69 -10.20
C ASN A 480 20.16 -10.82 -11.17
N ASN A 481 19.98 -12.05 -10.69
CA ASN A 481 19.72 -13.21 -11.54
C ASN A 481 18.40 -13.12 -12.30
N LEU A 482 17.36 -12.50 -11.73
CA LEU A 482 16.13 -12.18 -12.45
C LEU A 482 16.38 -11.23 -13.64
N ARG A 483 17.33 -10.30 -13.54
CA ARG A 483 17.72 -9.45 -14.68
C ARG A 483 18.52 -10.22 -15.70
N HIS A 484 19.46 -11.07 -15.27
CA HIS A 484 20.25 -11.89 -16.19
C HIS A 484 19.32 -12.84 -16.98
N ALA A 485 18.35 -13.49 -16.33
CA ALA A 485 17.31 -14.27 -16.99
C ALA A 485 16.44 -13.45 -17.96
N LEU A 486 16.04 -12.22 -17.57
CA LEU A 486 15.31 -11.30 -18.46
C LEU A 486 16.14 -10.85 -19.67
N LEU A 487 17.48 -10.77 -19.55
CA LEU A 487 18.39 -10.34 -20.61
C LEU A 487 18.96 -11.50 -21.45
N GLY A 488 18.87 -12.75 -20.97
CA GLY A 488 19.53 -13.91 -21.59
C GLY A 488 21.02 -14.05 -21.22
N GLU A 489 21.43 -13.45 -20.11
CA GLU A 489 22.79 -13.48 -19.57
C GLU A 489 22.98 -14.66 -18.60
N ALA A 490 24.23 -15.05 -18.33
CA ALA A 490 24.53 -16.13 -17.41
C ALA A 490 24.19 -15.77 -15.94
N LEU A 491 23.57 -16.69 -15.22
CA LEU A 491 23.19 -16.50 -13.81
C LEU A 491 24.42 -16.60 -12.89
N GLU A 492 24.45 -15.77 -11.84
CA GLU A 492 25.53 -15.75 -10.84
C GLU A 492 25.17 -16.63 -9.62
N PRO A 493 25.99 -17.62 -9.22
CA PRO A 493 25.78 -18.36 -7.98
C PRO A 493 26.15 -17.50 -6.77
N PHE A 494 25.33 -17.53 -5.70
CA PHE A 494 25.63 -16.84 -4.44
C PHE A 494 25.88 -17.84 -3.28
N THR A 495 26.83 -17.52 -2.41
CA THR A 495 27.09 -18.29 -1.18
C THR A 495 26.49 -17.59 0.04
N PRO A 496 25.50 -18.17 0.75
CA PRO A 496 24.93 -17.59 1.96
C PRO A 496 25.92 -17.69 3.13
N GLN A 497 26.21 -16.54 3.77
CA GLN A 497 27.10 -16.45 4.93
C GLN A 497 26.76 -17.47 6.03
N SER A 498 27.80 -18.11 6.57
CA SER A 498 27.68 -19.21 7.54
C SER A 498 27.46 -18.77 8.99
N VAL A 499 27.77 -17.51 9.32
CA VAL A 499 27.67 -16.94 10.67
C VAL A 499 26.94 -15.61 10.62
N PHE A 500 26.08 -15.34 11.60
CA PHE A 500 25.38 -14.07 11.80
C PHE A 500 25.29 -13.73 13.28
N MET A 501 24.92 -12.47 13.60
CA MET A 501 24.50 -12.11 14.96
C MET A 501 23.01 -12.41 15.11
N GLY A 502 22.65 -13.34 15.99
CA GLY A 502 21.30 -13.44 16.53
C GLY A 502 21.13 -12.46 17.68
N LEU A 503 20.00 -11.73 17.70
CA LEU A 503 19.56 -10.88 18.81
C LEU A 503 18.19 -11.42 19.24
N ILE A 504 18.15 -12.14 20.36
CA ILE A 504 16.95 -12.79 20.90
C ILE A 504 16.38 -11.88 21.99
N GLY A 505 15.24 -11.22 21.71
CA GLY A 505 14.56 -10.38 22.68
C GLY A 505 14.00 -11.19 23.86
N THR A 506 14.06 -10.63 25.07
CA THR A 506 13.46 -11.25 26.27
C THR A 506 12.08 -10.68 26.60
N GLY A 507 11.54 -9.75 25.80
CA GLY A 507 10.17 -9.23 25.95
C GLY A 507 9.97 -8.14 27.01
N ASP A 508 10.98 -7.89 27.83
CA ASP A 508 11.03 -6.91 28.93
C ASP A 508 11.95 -5.72 28.65
N GLY A 509 12.42 -5.57 27.41
CA GLY A 509 13.41 -4.57 27.02
C GLY A 509 14.86 -5.03 27.20
N SER A 510 15.10 -6.31 27.54
CA SER A 510 16.42 -6.95 27.41
C SER A 510 16.52 -7.85 26.17
N CYS A 511 17.75 -8.28 25.88
CA CYS A 511 18.08 -9.08 24.69
C CYS A 511 19.36 -9.91 24.93
N ILE A 512 19.42 -11.10 24.34
CA ILE A 512 20.59 -11.98 24.32
C ILE A 512 21.21 -11.96 22.92
N ALA A 513 22.48 -11.54 22.83
CA ALA A 513 23.27 -11.62 21.61
C ALA A 513 23.97 -12.98 21.48
N SER A 514 23.91 -13.56 20.28
CA SER A 514 24.45 -14.88 19.94
C SER A 514 25.27 -14.80 18.64
N ARG A 515 26.59 -14.95 18.71
CA ARG A 515 27.47 -14.99 17.52
C ARG A 515 28.68 -15.90 17.73
N GLY A 516 28.67 -17.09 17.13
CA GLY A 516 29.69 -18.11 17.38
C GLY A 516 29.76 -18.46 18.88
N PRO A 517 30.95 -18.48 19.51
CA PRO A 517 31.07 -18.75 20.95
C PRO A 517 30.52 -17.61 21.84
N LEU A 518 30.25 -16.42 21.29
CA LEU A 518 29.87 -15.25 22.07
C LEU A 518 28.39 -15.29 22.48
N ALA A 519 28.15 -15.16 23.79
CA ALA A 519 26.85 -14.96 24.40
C ALA A 519 26.91 -13.77 25.38
N ILE A 520 26.20 -12.68 25.05
CA ILE A 520 26.08 -11.45 25.86
C ILE A 520 24.60 -11.19 26.12
N GLU A 521 24.27 -10.54 27.23
CA GLU A 521 22.90 -10.23 27.65
C GLU A 521 22.85 -8.78 28.17
N GLY A 522 21.75 -8.06 27.93
CA GLY A 522 21.47 -6.76 28.56
C GLY A 522 20.49 -5.87 27.78
N ALA A 523 20.03 -4.79 28.41
CA ALA A 523 19.03 -3.87 27.84
C ALA A 523 19.52 -3.12 26.58
N TRP A 524 20.77 -2.68 26.53
CA TRP A 524 21.32 -1.97 25.36
C TRP A 524 21.36 -2.84 24.08
N LEU A 525 21.32 -4.18 24.21
CA LEU A 525 21.17 -5.09 23.06
C LEU A 525 19.75 -5.08 22.49
N TRP A 526 18.74 -4.72 23.28
CA TRP A 526 17.39 -4.49 22.80
C TRP A 526 17.32 -3.16 22.02
N GLU A 527 17.93 -2.09 22.52
CA GLU A 527 18.06 -0.81 21.79
C GLU A 527 18.74 -1.00 20.42
N LEU A 528 19.77 -1.84 20.36
CA LEU A 528 20.44 -2.21 19.10
C LEU A 528 19.51 -3.01 18.16
N LYS A 529 18.70 -3.93 18.70
CA LYS A 529 17.72 -4.70 17.91
C LYS A 529 16.62 -3.80 17.36
N ASP A 530 16.00 -2.97 18.21
CA ASP A 530 14.97 -1.99 17.86
C ASP A 530 15.47 -1.03 16.77
N TRP A 531 16.68 -0.49 16.93
CA TRP A 531 17.30 0.36 15.89
C TRP A 531 17.54 -0.40 14.58
N ILE A 532 18.07 -1.63 14.62
CA ILE A 532 18.29 -2.47 13.43
C ILE A 532 16.97 -2.72 12.68
N ASP A 533 15.94 -3.12 13.41
CA ASP A 533 14.66 -3.54 12.83
C ASP A 533 13.86 -2.34 12.33
N ARG A 534 13.82 -1.21 13.06
CA ARG A 534 13.21 0.04 12.57
C ARG A 534 13.92 0.60 11.34
N VAL A 535 15.26 0.55 11.28
CA VAL A 535 16.03 0.97 10.09
C VAL A 535 15.82 0.02 8.91
N PHE A 536 15.50 -1.26 9.15
CA PHE A 536 15.08 -2.19 8.12
C PHE A 536 13.66 -1.86 7.60
N MET A 537 12.68 -1.62 8.47
CA MET A 537 11.32 -1.28 8.03
C MET A 537 11.24 0.07 7.33
N ALA A 538 11.89 1.10 7.87
CA ALA A 538 11.96 2.43 7.27
C ALA A 538 12.49 2.39 5.84
N GLN A 539 13.36 1.42 5.51
CA GLN A 539 13.92 1.23 4.18
C GLN A 539 12.93 0.76 3.09
N TYR A 540 11.71 0.37 3.45
CA TYR A 540 10.64 -0.01 2.51
C TYR A 540 9.39 0.87 2.66
N SER A 541 9.31 1.69 3.72
CA SER A 541 8.17 2.57 4.00
C SER A 541 8.48 4.07 3.86
N GLU A 542 9.53 4.58 4.49
CA GLU A 542 9.79 6.04 4.61
C GLU A 542 11.04 6.51 3.85
N LEU A 543 12.04 5.65 3.72
CA LEU A 543 13.35 5.91 3.13
C LEU A 543 13.49 5.31 1.72
N LEU A 544 12.36 5.14 1.03
CA LEU A 544 12.33 4.93 -0.41
C LEU A 544 12.88 6.21 -1.09
N PRO A 545 13.82 6.12 -2.04
CA PRO A 545 14.34 7.29 -2.74
C PRO A 545 13.25 8.10 -3.44
N ASP A 546 13.41 9.42 -3.47
CA ASP A 546 12.71 10.24 -4.45
C ASP A 546 13.16 9.81 -5.86
N MET A 547 12.19 9.56 -6.74
CA MET A 547 12.46 9.19 -8.14
C MET A 547 12.67 10.45 -8.96
N ASP A 548 13.80 10.56 -9.67
CA ASP A 548 14.10 11.70 -10.52
C ASP A 548 13.02 11.88 -11.61
N GLY A 549 12.31 13.01 -11.56
CA GLY A 549 11.32 13.40 -12.55
C GLY A 549 11.97 13.82 -13.86
N GLY A 550 12.11 12.88 -14.80
CA GLY A 550 12.74 13.12 -16.09
C GLY A 550 12.07 14.25 -16.89
N ALA A 551 12.78 15.36 -17.09
CA ALA A 551 12.62 16.40 -18.12
C ALA A 551 11.26 17.13 -18.30
N ALA A 552 10.17 16.73 -17.63
CA ALA A 552 8.83 17.29 -17.84
C ALA A 552 8.58 18.68 -17.20
N ASP A 553 9.49 19.15 -16.34
CA ASP A 553 9.22 20.19 -15.32
C ASP A 553 9.34 21.65 -15.81
N GLN A 554 9.11 21.92 -17.11
CA GLN A 554 9.06 23.28 -17.67
C GLN A 554 7.78 23.51 -18.49
N PRO A 555 6.85 24.38 -18.05
CA PRO A 555 5.66 24.70 -18.83
C PRO A 555 6.04 25.44 -20.11
N ALA A 556 5.49 24.98 -21.23
CA ALA A 556 5.75 25.49 -22.57
C ALA A 556 5.51 27.02 -22.65
N GLU A 557 6.36 27.73 -23.38
CA GLU A 557 6.34 29.20 -23.43
C GLU A 557 5.00 29.78 -23.88
N VAL A 558 4.28 29.05 -24.75
CA VAL A 558 2.93 29.40 -25.23
C VAL A 558 1.94 29.58 -24.07
N ALA A 559 1.98 28.71 -23.05
CA ALA A 559 1.03 28.79 -21.93
C ALA A 559 1.28 30.01 -21.03
N ARG A 560 2.53 30.48 -20.92
CA ARG A 560 2.88 31.71 -20.17
C ARG A 560 2.25 32.95 -20.80
N ASN A 561 1.96 32.90 -22.10
CA ASN A 561 1.33 33.98 -22.86
C ASN A 561 -0.21 33.87 -22.91
N LEU A 562 -0.81 32.79 -22.39
CA LEU A 562 -2.25 32.53 -22.41
C LEU A 562 -2.95 32.81 -21.06
N GLY A 563 -2.22 33.32 -20.07
CA GLY A 563 -2.77 33.73 -18.76
C GLY A 563 -2.72 32.64 -17.68
N GLU A 564 -3.19 32.98 -16.48
CA GLU A 564 -3.13 32.11 -15.30
C GLU A 564 -3.95 30.81 -15.51
N ASP A 565 -5.17 30.89 -16.04
CA ASP A 565 -6.01 29.75 -16.43
C ASP A 565 -5.26 28.72 -17.29
N ALA A 566 -4.37 29.17 -18.20
CA ALA A 566 -3.62 28.28 -19.09
C ALA A 566 -2.40 27.63 -18.39
N LEU A 567 -1.77 28.33 -17.45
CA LEU A 567 -0.72 27.79 -16.60
C LEU A 567 -1.29 26.79 -15.58
N GLU A 568 -2.44 27.10 -14.97
CA GLU A 568 -3.19 26.18 -14.11
C GLU A 568 -3.68 24.96 -14.92
N THR A 569 -4.16 25.16 -16.16
CA THR A 569 -4.52 24.07 -17.07
C THR A 569 -3.32 23.16 -17.41
N LEU A 570 -2.11 23.70 -17.61
CA LEU A 570 -0.90 22.85 -17.76
C LEU A 570 -0.53 22.12 -16.48
N ALA A 571 -0.60 22.78 -15.32
CA ALA A 571 -0.35 22.16 -14.01
C ALA A 571 -1.39 21.06 -13.69
N HIS A 572 -2.60 21.16 -14.24
CA HIS A 572 -3.62 20.12 -14.20
C HIS A 572 -3.50 19.07 -15.32
N ALA A 573 -2.84 19.38 -16.45
CA ALA A 573 -2.66 18.43 -17.55
C ALA A 573 -1.73 17.27 -17.16
N SER A 574 -0.67 17.54 -16.39
CA SER A 574 0.17 16.51 -15.75
C SER A 574 -0.49 15.82 -14.55
N MET A 575 -1.72 16.21 -14.18
CA MET A 575 -2.41 15.85 -12.93
C MET A 575 -3.83 15.31 -13.11
N ARG A 576 -4.23 14.95 -14.33
CA ARG A 576 -5.53 14.30 -14.55
C ARG A 576 -5.56 12.97 -13.79
N CYS A 577 -6.65 12.69 -13.07
CA CYS A 577 -6.95 11.39 -12.48
C CYS A 577 -7.60 10.46 -13.52
N GLY A 578 -7.49 9.14 -13.35
CA GLY A 578 -8.26 8.18 -14.14
C GLY A 578 -9.71 8.04 -13.65
N GLY A 579 -10.46 7.09 -14.22
CA GLY A 579 -11.86 6.89 -13.85
C GLY A 579 -12.71 8.12 -14.09
N CYS A 580 -13.74 8.32 -13.26
CA CYS A 580 -14.63 9.49 -13.37
C CYS A 580 -13.92 10.82 -13.13
N GLY A 581 -12.74 10.81 -12.48
CA GLY A 581 -11.89 11.99 -12.31
C GLY A 581 -11.35 12.58 -13.63
N ALA A 582 -11.46 11.83 -14.74
CA ALA A 582 -11.13 12.29 -16.09
C ALA A 582 -12.29 12.98 -16.84
N LYS A 583 -13.55 12.88 -16.36
CA LYS A 583 -14.75 13.34 -17.08
C LYS A 583 -14.71 14.86 -17.30
N VAL A 584 -15.21 15.32 -18.45
CA VAL A 584 -15.31 16.76 -18.76
C VAL A 584 -16.35 17.39 -17.82
N GLY A 585 -15.94 18.41 -17.06
CA GLY A 585 -16.80 19.03 -16.05
C GLY A 585 -18.08 19.64 -16.65
N ALA A 586 -19.23 19.33 -16.03
CA ALA A 586 -20.59 19.56 -16.56
C ALA A 586 -20.79 20.91 -17.26
N THR A 587 -20.32 22.01 -16.65
CA THR A 587 -20.46 23.38 -17.21
C THR A 587 -19.86 23.56 -18.62
N VAL A 588 -18.92 22.73 -19.07
CA VAL A 588 -18.43 22.73 -20.45
C VAL A 588 -19.43 22.00 -21.36
N LEU A 589 -19.83 20.79 -20.98
CA LEU A 589 -20.78 19.97 -21.73
C LEU A 589 -22.12 20.68 -21.94
N SER A 590 -22.74 21.22 -20.87
CA SER A 590 -24.04 21.92 -20.97
C SER A 590 -23.98 23.14 -21.89
N ARG A 591 -22.83 23.84 -21.97
CA ARG A 591 -22.65 24.98 -22.90
C ARG A 591 -22.54 24.51 -24.35
N VAL A 592 -21.89 23.36 -24.61
CA VAL A 592 -21.80 22.78 -25.96
C VAL A 592 -23.15 22.22 -26.40
N LEU A 593 -23.86 21.46 -25.56
CA LEU A 593 -25.18 20.92 -25.88
C LEU A 593 -26.22 22.03 -26.13
N ARG A 594 -26.20 23.09 -25.31
CA ARG A 594 -27.04 24.26 -25.57
C ARG A 594 -26.65 24.95 -26.88
N ARG A 595 -25.37 25.16 -27.15
CA ARG A 595 -24.90 25.76 -28.42
C ARG A 595 -25.34 24.94 -29.65
N LEU A 596 -25.25 23.60 -29.60
CA LEU A 596 -25.73 22.73 -30.68
C LEU A 596 -27.25 22.84 -30.91
N ARG A 597 -28.02 23.12 -29.87
CA ARG A 597 -29.46 23.39 -29.95
C ARG A 597 -29.74 24.80 -30.49
N ASP A 598 -29.09 25.81 -29.92
CA ASP A 598 -29.20 27.23 -30.29
C ASP A 598 -28.81 27.48 -31.76
N GLU A 599 -27.82 26.74 -32.27
CA GLU A 599 -27.33 26.79 -33.67
C GLU A 599 -28.06 25.81 -34.62
N GLY A 600 -29.09 25.10 -34.15
CA GLY A 600 -29.92 24.22 -34.99
C GLY A 600 -29.25 22.92 -35.46
N HIS A 601 -28.16 22.51 -34.83
CA HIS A 601 -27.43 21.27 -35.13
C HIS A 601 -28.00 20.03 -34.41
N LEU A 602 -28.89 20.21 -33.43
CA LEU A 602 -29.55 19.13 -32.71
C LEU A 602 -30.95 18.84 -33.31
N PRO A 603 -31.24 17.60 -33.76
CA PRO A 603 -32.59 17.23 -34.21
C PRO A 603 -33.59 17.16 -33.05
N PRO A 604 -34.90 17.32 -33.29
CA PRO A 604 -35.92 17.25 -32.24
C PRO A 604 -36.10 15.82 -31.69
N THR A 605 -36.25 15.72 -30.37
CA THR A 605 -36.45 14.47 -29.62
C THR A 605 -37.77 13.77 -30.05
N PRO A 606 -37.75 12.50 -30.52
CA PRO A 606 -38.97 11.78 -30.90
C PRO A 606 -39.87 11.43 -29.71
N PRO A 607 -41.22 11.36 -29.87
CA PRO A 607 -42.15 11.04 -28.78
C PRO A 607 -42.00 9.63 -28.16
N SER A 608 -41.23 8.74 -28.77
CA SER A 608 -40.88 7.42 -28.21
C SER A 608 -39.75 7.48 -27.19
N VAL A 609 -39.06 8.61 -27.03
CA VAL A 609 -38.06 8.84 -25.97
C VAL A 609 -38.78 9.32 -24.72
N LEU A 610 -38.80 8.51 -23.66
CA LEU A 610 -39.41 8.85 -22.38
C LEU A 610 -38.45 9.63 -21.46
N VAL A 611 -37.15 9.37 -21.59
CA VAL A 611 -36.05 10.04 -20.86
C VAL A 611 -34.89 10.21 -21.84
N GLY A 612 -34.29 11.38 -21.92
CA GLY A 612 -33.27 11.68 -22.94
C GLY A 612 -32.52 12.99 -22.69
N ILE A 613 -32.02 13.65 -23.74
CA ILE A 613 -31.12 14.83 -23.64
C ILE A 613 -31.77 16.09 -23.03
N ASP A 614 -33.08 16.05 -22.76
CA ASP A 614 -33.85 17.08 -22.06
C ASP A 614 -34.04 16.77 -20.56
N SER A 615 -33.61 15.59 -20.11
CA SER A 615 -33.66 15.06 -18.75
C SER A 615 -32.27 15.16 -18.06
N PRO A 616 -32.20 15.12 -16.72
CA PRO A 616 -30.92 15.10 -15.99
C PRO A 616 -30.29 13.69 -15.87
N ASP A 617 -31.02 12.62 -16.21
CA ASP A 617 -30.61 11.23 -16.04
C ASP A 617 -29.52 10.83 -17.04
N ASP A 618 -28.48 10.12 -16.59
CA ASP A 618 -27.37 9.65 -17.46
C ASP A 618 -27.80 8.45 -18.36
N CYS A 619 -28.97 7.85 -18.10
CA CYS A 619 -29.55 6.75 -18.88
C CYS A 619 -30.81 7.18 -19.66
N ALA A 620 -30.82 6.96 -20.98
CA ALA A 620 -31.95 7.28 -21.85
C ALA A 620 -32.96 6.12 -21.90
N VAL A 621 -34.26 6.43 -21.93
CA VAL A 621 -35.35 5.44 -22.00
C VAL A 621 -36.11 5.60 -23.31
N LEU A 622 -36.19 4.53 -24.09
CA LEU A 622 -36.92 4.46 -25.35
C LEU A 622 -38.07 3.45 -25.23
N ALA A 623 -39.28 3.85 -25.60
CA ALA A 623 -40.46 2.99 -25.68
C ALA A 623 -40.96 2.87 -27.13
N PRO A 624 -40.28 2.10 -27.99
CA PRO A 624 -40.76 1.79 -29.34
C PRO A 624 -41.73 0.59 -29.34
N SER A 625 -41.92 -0.05 -28.18
CA SER A 625 -42.71 -1.27 -27.96
C SER A 625 -43.40 -1.23 -26.59
N ALA A 626 -44.19 -2.26 -26.27
CA ALA A 626 -44.85 -2.38 -24.96
C ALA A 626 -43.88 -2.55 -23.76
N LEU A 627 -42.63 -2.92 -24.02
CA LEU A 627 -41.54 -2.89 -23.04
C LEU A 627 -40.56 -1.75 -23.40
N PRO A 628 -40.38 -0.75 -22.51
CA PRO A 628 -39.29 0.22 -22.62
C PRO A 628 -37.91 -0.44 -22.56
N SER A 629 -37.01 -0.02 -23.44
CA SER A 629 -35.57 -0.26 -23.33
C SER A 629 -34.87 0.94 -22.71
N VAL A 630 -33.83 0.67 -21.93
CA VAL A 630 -32.96 1.70 -21.33
C VAL A 630 -31.56 1.58 -21.93
N HIS A 631 -30.88 2.71 -22.12
CA HIS A 631 -29.60 2.80 -22.79
C HIS A 631 -28.67 3.78 -22.07
N THR A 632 -27.49 3.32 -21.66
CA THR A 632 -26.40 4.13 -21.08
C THR A 632 -25.11 3.85 -21.84
N VAL A 633 -24.15 4.79 -21.81
CA VAL A 633 -22.78 4.55 -22.28
C VAL A 633 -21.77 5.22 -21.36
N ASP A 634 -20.89 4.41 -20.80
CA ASP A 634 -19.82 4.86 -19.90
C ASP A 634 -18.46 4.40 -20.43
N PHE A 635 -17.43 5.25 -20.35
CA PHE A 635 -16.09 4.96 -20.85
C PHE A 635 -15.03 5.79 -20.11
N PHE A 636 -13.99 5.13 -19.60
CA PHE A 636 -12.91 5.79 -18.88
C PHE A 636 -11.56 5.09 -19.02
N ARG A 637 -10.49 5.87 -18.83
CA ARG A 637 -9.12 5.35 -18.75
C ARG A 637 -8.82 4.73 -17.40
N SER A 638 -7.94 3.74 -17.38
CA SER A 638 -7.57 3.00 -16.18
C SER A 638 -6.87 3.87 -15.14
N PHE A 639 -7.05 3.42 -13.90
CA PHE A 639 -6.40 3.89 -12.68
C PHE A 639 -5.98 2.70 -11.79
N ILE A 640 -6.09 1.47 -12.31
CA ILE A 640 -5.73 0.20 -11.66
C ILE A 640 -4.79 -0.56 -12.60
N ALA A 641 -3.63 -0.98 -12.10
CA ALA A 641 -2.60 -1.61 -12.93
C ALA A 641 -2.93 -3.06 -13.35
N ASP A 642 -3.85 -3.74 -12.66
CA ASP A 642 -4.36 -5.05 -13.05
C ASP A 642 -5.54 -4.90 -14.04
N PRO A 643 -5.39 -5.34 -15.31
CA PRO A 643 -6.43 -5.18 -16.32
C PRO A 643 -7.74 -5.90 -15.97
N PHE A 644 -7.67 -7.05 -15.29
CA PHE A 644 -8.84 -7.83 -14.89
C PHE A 644 -9.71 -7.10 -13.86
N THR A 645 -9.10 -6.60 -12.78
CA THR A 645 -9.80 -5.79 -11.78
C THR A 645 -10.34 -4.50 -12.40
N PHE A 646 -9.58 -3.84 -13.29
CA PHE A 646 -10.06 -2.69 -14.05
C PHE A 646 -11.30 -3.04 -14.91
N GLY A 647 -11.28 -4.16 -15.63
CA GLY A 647 -12.40 -4.64 -16.43
C GLY A 647 -13.66 -4.93 -15.59
N GLN A 648 -13.50 -5.55 -14.42
CA GLN A 648 -14.62 -5.74 -13.48
C GLN A 648 -15.24 -4.40 -13.05
N VAL A 649 -14.40 -3.42 -12.68
CA VAL A 649 -14.86 -2.09 -12.23
C VAL A 649 -15.55 -1.31 -13.36
N ALA A 650 -15.03 -1.39 -14.59
CA ALA A 650 -15.64 -0.73 -15.75
C ALA A 650 -16.99 -1.34 -16.15
N ALA A 651 -17.13 -2.66 -16.11
CA ALA A 651 -18.42 -3.31 -16.31
C ALA A 651 -19.42 -2.94 -15.19
N ASN A 652 -19.01 -3.01 -13.91
CA ASN A 652 -19.85 -2.58 -12.79
C ASN A 652 -20.30 -1.12 -12.90
N HIS A 653 -19.44 -0.22 -13.39
CA HIS A 653 -19.78 1.19 -13.54
C HIS A 653 -20.83 1.40 -14.64
N ALA A 654 -20.62 0.87 -15.84
CA ALA A 654 -21.57 1.03 -16.95
C ALA A 654 -22.91 0.31 -16.71
N LEU A 655 -22.94 -0.78 -15.93
CA LEU A 655 -24.17 -1.44 -15.47
C LEU A 655 -24.94 -0.62 -14.42
N SER A 656 -24.26 0.30 -13.72
CA SER A 656 -24.79 1.01 -12.55
C SER A 656 -25.97 1.91 -12.89
N ASP A 657 -25.88 2.69 -13.98
CA ASP A 657 -26.98 3.49 -14.53
C ASP A 657 -28.24 2.64 -14.82
N CYS A 658 -28.06 1.51 -15.50
CA CYS A 658 -29.16 0.59 -15.81
C CYS A 658 -29.85 0.08 -14.53
N HIS A 659 -29.06 -0.22 -13.50
CA HIS A 659 -29.60 -0.61 -12.19
C HIS A 659 -30.25 0.55 -11.44
N ALA A 660 -29.71 1.78 -11.52
CA ALA A 660 -30.29 2.97 -10.88
C ALA A 660 -31.69 3.30 -11.44
N MET A 661 -31.92 3.04 -12.73
CA MET A 661 -33.25 3.14 -13.36
C MET A 661 -34.19 1.97 -13.01
N GLY A 662 -33.77 0.99 -12.20
CA GLY A 662 -34.53 -0.22 -11.88
C GLY A 662 -34.53 -1.30 -12.98
N ALA A 663 -33.76 -1.12 -14.06
CA ALA A 663 -33.82 -1.98 -15.23
C ALA A 663 -32.89 -3.20 -15.16
N SER A 664 -33.33 -4.28 -15.80
CA SER A 664 -32.51 -5.48 -16.02
C SER A 664 -31.69 -5.29 -17.30
N PRO A 665 -30.34 -5.32 -17.24
CA PRO A 665 -29.50 -5.24 -18.43
C PRO A 665 -29.64 -6.52 -19.25
N VAL A 666 -29.56 -6.41 -20.58
CA VAL A 666 -29.68 -7.56 -21.50
C VAL A 666 -28.51 -7.66 -22.48
N GLY A 667 -27.84 -6.55 -22.79
CA GLY A 667 -26.74 -6.54 -23.75
C GLY A 667 -25.75 -5.40 -23.55
N ALA A 668 -24.47 -5.70 -23.77
CA ALA A 668 -23.35 -4.78 -23.68
C ALA A 668 -22.58 -4.71 -25.00
N LEU A 669 -22.17 -3.51 -25.42
CA LEU A 669 -21.24 -3.28 -26.52
C LEU A 669 -19.97 -2.59 -25.96
N ALA A 670 -18.83 -3.26 -26.07
CA ALA A 670 -17.56 -2.78 -25.51
C ALA A 670 -16.89 -1.70 -26.37
N ILE A 671 -16.19 -0.76 -25.72
CA ILE A 671 -15.26 0.16 -26.36
C ILE A 671 -13.95 0.09 -25.56
N ALA A 672 -12.87 -0.40 -26.17
CA ALA A 672 -11.60 -0.64 -25.49
C ALA A 672 -10.41 0.03 -26.19
N VAL A 673 -9.47 0.53 -25.39
CA VAL A 673 -8.16 1.03 -25.84
C VAL A 673 -7.07 0.22 -25.11
N VAL A 674 -6.13 -0.36 -25.85
CA VAL A 674 -5.06 -1.19 -25.30
C VAL A 674 -3.69 -0.51 -25.51
N PRO A 675 -2.76 -0.53 -24.54
CA PRO A 675 -1.41 -0.01 -24.72
C PRO A 675 -0.63 -0.71 -25.84
N PHE A 676 0.14 0.05 -26.62
CA PHE A 676 1.08 -0.48 -27.62
C PHE A 676 2.09 -1.47 -26.98
N GLY A 677 2.29 -2.62 -27.62
CA GLY A 677 3.20 -3.67 -27.13
C GLY A 677 3.54 -4.70 -28.20
N LEU A 678 4.17 -5.81 -27.81
CA LEU A 678 4.18 -7.00 -28.64
C LEU A 678 2.77 -7.61 -28.72
N GLU A 679 2.41 -8.22 -29.85
CA GLU A 679 1.08 -8.78 -30.12
C GLU A 679 0.55 -9.66 -28.97
N ALA A 680 1.33 -10.66 -28.51
CA ALA A 680 0.96 -11.51 -27.38
C ALA A 680 0.79 -10.78 -26.02
N LYS A 681 1.41 -9.60 -25.86
CA LYS A 681 1.25 -8.75 -24.66
C LYS A 681 0.01 -7.87 -24.74
N VAL A 682 -0.34 -7.41 -25.94
CA VAL A 682 -1.61 -6.74 -26.25
C VAL A 682 -2.77 -7.73 -26.08
N GLU A 683 -2.63 -8.95 -26.60
CA GLU A 683 -3.58 -10.06 -26.47
C GLU A 683 -3.85 -10.41 -25.00
N GLU A 684 -2.81 -10.74 -24.20
CA GLU A 684 -2.96 -11.05 -22.77
C GLU A 684 -3.59 -9.88 -21.99
N THR A 685 -3.20 -8.63 -22.30
CA THR A 685 -3.78 -7.45 -21.63
C THR A 685 -5.28 -7.30 -21.95
N LEU A 686 -5.67 -7.50 -23.21
CA LEU A 686 -7.06 -7.47 -23.64
C LEU A 686 -7.86 -8.64 -23.08
N PHE A 687 -7.29 -9.85 -23.05
CA PHE A 687 -7.89 -11.05 -22.49
C PHE A 687 -8.17 -10.90 -20.99
N GLN A 688 -7.18 -10.50 -20.19
CA GLN A 688 -7.38 -10.22 -18.75
C GLN A 688 -8.47 -9.18 -18.54
N MET A 689 -8.43 -8.07 -19.28
CA MET A 689 -9.41 -6.99 -19.17
C MET A 689 -10.83 -7.43 -19.52
N MET A 690 -11.02 -8.10 -20.66
CA MET A 690 -12.34 -8.55 -21.10
C MET A 690 -12.86 -9.72 -20.26
N ALA A 691 -12.01 -10.62 -19.77
CA ALA A 691 -12.44 -11.67 -18.83
C ALA A 691 -12.92 -11.08 -17.50
N GLY A 692 -12.28 -10.00 -17.02
CA GLY A 692 -12.74 -9.24 -15.86
C GLY A 692 -14.12 -8.62 -16.09
N ALA A 693 -14.31 -7.95 -17.23
CA ALA A 693 -15.61 -7.37 -17.58
C ALA A 693 -16.70 -8.42 -17.75
N CYS A 694 -16.45 -9.48 -18.53
CA CYS A 694 -17.40 -10.58 -18.77
C CYS A 694 -17.83 -11.29 -17.48
N LYS A 695 -16.95 -11.37 -16.46
CA LYS A 695 -17.32 -11.89 -15.14
C LYS A 695 -18.41 -11.06 -14.46
N MET A 696 -18.36 -9.72 -14.57
CA MET A 696 -19.40 -8.86 -13.97
C MET A 696 -20.64 -8.72 -14.85
N LEU A 697 -20.49 -8.72 -16.18
CA LEU A 697 -21.62 -8.80 -17.11
C LEU A 697 -22.44 -10.09 -16.86
N GLY A 698 -21.78 -11.24 -16.72
CA GLY A 698 -22.44 -12.52 -16.40
C GLY A 698 -23.07 -12.59 -15.01
N VAL A 699 -22.54 -11.84 -14.02
CA VAL A 699 -23.19 -11.68 -12.69
C VAL A 699 -24.47 -10.84 -12.75
N ALA A 700 -24.67 -10.10 -13.84
CA ALA A 700 -25.87 -9.29 -14.10
C ALA A 700 -26.74 -9.85 -15.24
N ASP A 701 -26.53 -11.12 -15.66
CA ASP A 701 -27.20 -11.79 -16.80
C ASP A 701 -27.13 -11.00 -18.14
N CYS A 702 -26.13 -10.12 -18.28
CA CYS A 702 -25.96 -9.24 -19.44
C CYS A 702 -25.02 -9.86 -20.49
N ALA A 703 -25.47 -10.01 -21.73
CA ALA A 703 -24.67 -10.59 -22.80
C ALA A 703 -23.68 -9.58 -23.42
N LEU A 704 -22.41 -9.95 -23.60
CA LEU A 704 -21.50 -9.17 -24.45
C LEU A 704 -21.86 -9.41 -25.92
N LEU A 705 -22.47 -8.41 -26.56
CA LEU A 705 -22.98 -8.50 -27.94
C LEU A 705 -21.91 -8.20 -29.01
N GLY A 706 -20.79 -7.61 -28.62
CA GLY A 706 -19.72 -7.17 -29.51
C GLY A 706 -18.99 -5.95 -28.96
N GLY A 707 -18.29 -5.22 -29.83
CA GLY A 707 -17.61 -3.99 -29.45
C GLY A 707 -16.62 -3.48 -30.50
N HIS A 708 -15.80 -2.51 -30.10
CA HIS A 708 -14.69 -1.98 -30.90
C HIS A 708 -13.42 -1.81 -30.05
N THR A 709 -12.28 -2.04 -30.66
CA THR A 709 -10.96 -2.06 -30.01
C THR A 709 -9.95 -1.25 -30.82
N CYS A 710 -9.16 -0.41 -30.18
CA CYS A 710 -8.01 0.25 -30.82
C CYS A 710 -6.78 0.27 -29.90
N GLU A 711 -5.62 0.58 -30.47
CA GLU A 711 -4.40 0.83 -29.70
C GLU A 711 -4.30 2.31 -29.29
N GLY A 712 -3.66 2.57 -28.15
CA GLY A 712 -3.42 3.92 -27.65
C GLY A 712 -2.38 3.96 -26.53
N THR A 713 -2.17 5.13 -25.94
CA THR A 713 -1.17 5.29 -24.86
C THR A 713 -1.68 4.88 -23.49
N GLU A 714 -3.00 4.87 -23.27
CA GLU A 714 -3.61 4.60 -21.96
C GLU A 714 -4.67 3.50 -22.07
N LEU A 715 -4.50 2.42 -21.30
CA LEU A 715 -5.50 1.35 -21.15
C LEU A 715 -6.85 1.97 -20.76
N SER A 716 -7.88 1.76 -21.55
CA SER A 716 -9.21 2.34 -21.34
C SER A 716 -10.31 1.36 -21.70
N LEU A 717 -11.44 1.41 -20.99
CA LEU A 717 -12.57 0.53 -21.24
C LEU A 717 -13.88 1.27 -20.97
N GLY A 718 -14.92 0.86 -21.70
CA GLY A 718 -16.28 1.32 -21.54
C GLY A 718 -17.27 0.37 -22.18
N PHE A 719 -18.54 0.55 -21.85
CA PHE A 719 -19.64 -0.22 -22.40
C PHE A 719 -20.83 0.69 -22.68
N CYS A 720 -21.46 0.49 -23.84
CA CYS A 720 -22.86 0.86 -24.03
C CYS A 720 -23.71 -0.31 -23.51
N ILE A 721 -24.52 -0.08 -22.47
CA ILE A 721 -25.43 -1.09 -21.91
C ILE A 721 -26.84 -0.80 -22.42
N THR A 722 -27.51 -1.84 -22.89
CA THR A 722 -28.95 -1.86 -23.13
C THR A 722 -29.62 -2.78 -22.11
N GLY A 723 -30.70 -2.31 -21.51
CA GLY A 723 -31.55 -3.06 -20.58
C GLY A 723 -33.04 -2.87 -20.87
N THR A 724 -33.90 -3.48 -20.07
CA THR A 724 -35.35 -3.38 -20.16
C THR A 724 -36.00 -3.30 -18.77
N ALA A 725 -37.10 -2.56 -18.65
CA ALA A 725 -37.89 -2.45 -17.43
C ALA A 725 -39.39 -2.31 -17.76
N PRO A 726 -40.30 -2.89 -16.95
CA PRO A 726 -41.71 -2.49 -16.99
C PRO A 726 -41.84 -1.00 -16.66
N GLN A 727 -42.64 -0.25 -17.42
CA GLN A 727 -42.70 1.22 -17.29
C GLN A 727 -43.06 1.73 -15.87
N LYS A 728 -43.74 0.91 -15.06
CA LYS A 728 -44.12 1.23 -13.68
C LYS A 728 -43.02 0.96 -12.63
N GLU A 729 -41.95 0.29 -13.04
CA GLU A 729 -40.80 -0.10 -12.22
C GLU A 729 -39.55 0.71 -12.55
N ILE A 730 -39.66 1.66 -13.49
CA ILE A 730 -38.61 2.61 -13.84
C ILE A 730 -38.47 3.63 -12.70
N MET A 731 -37.30 3.62 -12.06
CA MET A 731 -36.84 4.70 -11.18
C MET A 731 -36.15 5.79 -12.02
N SER A 732 -35.97 6.98 -11.45
CA SER A 732 -35.27 8.12 -12.10
C SER A 732 -34.63 9.03 -11.05
N LYS A 733 -33.85 10.04 -11.45
CA LYS A 733 -33.41 11.11 -10.54
C LYS A 733 -34.61 11.88 -9.94
N GLY A 734 -35.75 11.93 -10.62
CA GLY A 734 -37.00 12.53 -10.12
C GLY A 734 -37.88 11.58 -9.29
N GLY A 735 -38.90 12.13 -8.63
CA GLY A 735 -39.92 11.35 -7.92
C GLY A 735 -39.72 11.20 -6.40
N MET A 736 -38.82 11.98 -5.80
CA MET A 736 -38.76 12.10 -4.33
C MET A 736 -39.97 12.89 -3.79
N LEU A 737 -40.47 12.50 -2.62
CA LEU A 737 -41.61 13.12 -1.93
C LEU A 737 -41.21 13.57 -0.52
N PRO A 738 -41.71 14.72 -0.02
CA PRO A 738 -41.46 15.19 1.34
C PRO A 738 -41.67 14.11 2.41
N GLY A 739 -40.78 14.06 3.41
CA GLY A 739 -40.81 13.08 4.50
C GLY A 739 -40.23 11.69 4.17
N GLN A 740 -39.65 11.47 2.98
CA GLN A 740 -38.85 10.28 2.70
C GLN A 740 -37.46 10.37 3.32
N SER A 741 -36.91 9.22 3.70
CA SER A 741 -35.52 9.05 4.12
C SER A 741 -34.63 8.80 2.90
N LEU A 742 -33.44 9.40 2.90
CA LEU A 742 -32.42 9.17 1.88
C LEU A 742 -31.46 8.07 2.35
N ILE A 743 -31.33 7.02 1.55
CA ILE A 743 -30.43 5.89 1.78
C ILE A 743 -29.27 5.98 0.78
N LEU A 744 -28.05 5.77 1.26
CA LEU A 744 -26.85 5.57 0.43
C LEU A 744 -26.31 4.16 0.67
N THR A 745 -26.07 3.39 -0.40
CA THR A 745 -25.77 1.95 -0.29
C THR A 745 -24.28 1.59 -0.19
N LYS A 746 -23.37 2.52 -0.49
CA LYS A 746 -21.91 2.33 -0.40
C LYS A 746 -21.21 3.60 0.13
N PRO A 747 -20.01 3.48 0.74
CA PRO A 747 -19.26 4.64 1.22
C PRO A 747 -18.65 5.48 0.08
N ILE A 748 -18.44 6.77 0.33
CA ILE A 748 -17.76 7.69 -0.60
C ILE A 748 -16.26 7.87 -0.31
N GLY A 749 -15.50 8.35 -1.30
CA GLY A 749 -14.08 8.71 -1.20
C GLY A 749 -13.15 8.01 -2.21
N THR A 750 -13.69 7.29 -3.20
CA THR A 750 -12.88 6.57 -4.21
C THR A 750 -12.01 7.52 -5.03
N GLY A 751 -12.53 8.68 -5.47
CA GLY A 751 -11.78 9.69 -6.20
C GLY A 751 -10.59 10.23 -5.40
N ALA A 752 -10.79 10.56 -4.13
CA ALA A 752 -9.73 11.00 -3.23
C ALA A 752 -8.65 9.92 -3.04
N ILE A 753 -9.06 8.67 -2.79
CA ILE A 753 -8.14 7.53 -2.62
C ILE A 753 -7.32 7.28 -3.88
N PHE A 754 -7.92 7.25 -5.07
CA PHE A 754 -7.16 7.02 -6.30
C PHE A 754 -6.36 8.25 -6.76
N ALA A 755 -6.76 9.47 -6.42
CA ALA A 755 -5.93 10.66 -6.59
C ALA A 755 -4.67 10.61 -5.68
N ALA A 756 -4.79 10.05 -4.48
CA ALA A 756 -3.63 9.76 -3.63
C ALA A 756 -2.79 8.59 -4.18
N GLU A 757 -3.41 7.56 -4.75
CA GLU A 757 -2.74 6.39 -5.34
C GLU A 757 -1.84 6.78 -6.52
N MET A 758 -2.37 7.56 -7.47
CA MET A 758 -1.60 8.09 -8.62
C MET A 758 -0.47 9.04 -8.18
N ARG A 759 -0.60 9.68 -7.01
CA ARG A 759 0.45 10.49 -6.36
C ARG A 759 1.38 9.67 -5.43
N ARG A 760 1.28 8.34 -5.47
CA ARG A 760 2.02 7.37 -4.63
C ARG A 760 1.87 7.59 -3.11
N ALA A 761 0.79 8.26 -2.70
CA ALA A 761 0.56 8.84 -1.38
C ALA A 761 -0.57 8.19 -0.56
N ALA A 762 -1.33 7.25 -1.15
CA ALA A 762 -2.32 6.42 -0.47
C ALA A 762 -1.67 5.26 0.33
N PRO A 763 -2.28 4.79 1.43
CA PRO A 763 -1.97 3.50 2.05
C PRO A 763 -2.59 2.34 1.28
N GLY A 764 -1.90 1.19 1.16
CA GLY A 764 -2.39 0.01 0.45
C GLY A 764 -3.77 -0.49 0.91
N ALA A 765 -4.00 -0.55 2.22
CA ALA A 765 -5.29 -0.96 2.78
C ALA A 765 -6.49 -0.06 2.37
N ALA A 766 -6.27 1.24 2.14
CA ALA A 766 -7.31 2.16 1.67
C ALA A 766 -7.69 1.88 0.20
N VAL A 767 -6.68 1.58 -0.63
CA VAL A 767 -6.86 1.21 -2.04
C VAL A 767 -7.57 -0.13 -2.16
N ALA A 768 -7.20 -1.10 -1.32
CA ALA A 768 -7.89 -2.40 -1.24
C ALA A 768 -9.37 -2.23 -0.85
N ALA A 769 -9.67 -1.44 0.18
CA ALA A 769 -11.04 -1.16 0.61
C ALA A 769 -11.87 -0.44 -0.48
N ALA A 770 -11.29 0.56 -1.14
CA ALA A 770 -11.93 1.25 -2.27
C ALA A 770 -12.19 0.29 -3.44
N THR A 771 -11.23 -0.58 -3.77
CA THR A 771 -11.36 -1.60 -4.83
C THR A 771 -12.50 -2.57 -4.53
N SER A 772 -12.58 -3.11 -3.32
CA SER A 772 -13.69 -3.99 -2.91
C SER A 772 -15.06 -3.30 -3.00
N SER A 773 -15.15 -2.01 -2.66
CA SER A 773 -16.38 -1.22 -2.79
C SER A 773 -16.84 -1.03 -4.25
N MET A 774 -15.90 -0.89 -5.18
CA MET A 774 -16.17 -0.79 -6.62
C MET A 774 -16.50 -2.15 -7.27
N LEU A 775 -15.97 -3.26 -6.74
CA LEU A 775 -16.24 -4.61 -7.22
C LEU A 775 -17.62 -5.15 -6.79
N LEU A 776 -18.23 -4.56 -5.75
CA LEU A 776 -19.62 -4.82 -5.37
C LEU A 776 -20.58 -4.21 -6.39
N SER A 777 -21.36 -5.04 -7.09
CA SER A 777 -22.38 -4.57 -8.04
C SER A 777 -23.52 -3.82 -7.34
N ASN A 778 -24.20 -2.91 -8.06
CA ASN A 778 -25.41 -2.22 -7.58
C ASN A 778 -26.72 -2.99 -7.85
N HIS A 779 -26.67 -4.15 -8.53
CA HIS A 779 -27.85 -4.92 -8.95
C HIS A 779 -28.81 -5.28 -7.80
N GLN A 780 -28.31 -5.93 -6.75
CA GLN A 780 -29.16 -6.37 -5.63
C GLN A 780 -29.65 -5.19 -4.78
N ALA A 781 -28.85 -4.13 -4.66
CA ALA A 781 -29.28 -2.87 -4.03
C ALA A 781 -30.44 -2.21 -4.79
N ALA A 782 -30.37 -2.13 -6.13
CA ALA A 782 -31.45 -1.57 -6.95
C ALA A 782 -32.77 -2.33 -6.77
N GLN A 783 -32.72 -3.67 -6.85
CA GLN A 783 -33.89 -4.52 -6.63
C GLN A 783 -34.47 -4.36 -5.22
N CYS A 784 -33.61 -4.20 -4.20
CA CYS A 784 -34.04 -3.92 -2.83
C CYS A 784 -34.77 -2.57 -2.74
N LEU A 785 -34.17 -1.49 -3.24
CA LEU A 785 -34.74 -0.15 -3.22
C LEU A 785 -36.09 -0.08 -3.95
N LEU A 786 -36.20 -0.76 -5.10
CA LEU A 786 -37.45 -0.90 -5.85
C LEU A 786 -38.52 -1.65 -5.04
N ARG A 787 -38.19 -2.80 -4.41
CA ARG A 787 -39.11 -3.55 -3.52
C ARG A 787 -39.63 -2.70 -2.36
N PHE A 788 -38.80 -1.85 -1.77
CA PHE A 788 -39.22 -0.98 -0.67
C PHE A 788 -40.09 0.21 -1.12
N GLY A 789 -40.18 0.47 -2.43
CA GLY A 789 -41.02 1.49 -3.05
C GLY A 789 -40.29 2.80 -3.32
N SER A 790 -39.01 2.73 -3.69
CA SER A 790 -38.28 3.90 -4.21
C SER A 790 -38.75 4.26 -5.62
N ALA A 791 -38.63 5.56 -5.95
CA ALA A 791 -38.95 6.12 -7.27
C ALA A 791 -37.84 7.09 -7.69
N GLY A 792 -37.43 7.97 -6.76
CA GLY A 792 -36.19 8.74 -6.86
C GLY A 792 -34.97 7.89 -6.51
N CYS A 793 -34.20 7.49 -7.51
CA CYS A 793 -32.92 6.79 -7.38
C CYS A 793 -31.90 7.29 -8.42
N THR A 794 -30.63 7.37 -8.02
CA THR A 794 -29.47 7.59 -8.89
C THR A 794 -28.31 6.77 -8.38
N ASP A 795 -27.29 6.51 -9.21
CA ASP A 795 -25.99 6.12 -8.69
C ASP A 795 -25.13 7.37 -8.37
N VAL A 796 -24.11 7.20 -7.54
CA VAL A 796 -23.20 8.28 -7.14
C VAL A 796 -21.88 8.14 -7.88
N THR A 797 -21.63 9.06 -8.81
CA THR A 797 -20.51 8.99 -9.75
C THR A 797 -19.74 10.32 -9.87
N GLY A 798 -19.46 10.80 -11.10
CA GLY A 798 -18.47 11.86 -11.37
C GLY A 798 -18.76 13.23 -10.75
N PHE A 799 -20.00 13.57 -10.43
CA PHE A 799 -20.34 14.84 -9.78
C PHE A 799 -20.29 14.78 -8.23
N GLY A 800 -19.95 13.62 -7.67
CA GLY A 800 -19.93 13.37 -6.23
C GLY A 800 -21.34 13.28 -5.62
N LEU A 801 -21.40 13.06 -4.31
CA LEU A 801 -22.67 12.89 -3.58
C LEU A 801 -23.55 14.14 -3.67
N LEU A 802 -22.97 15.33 -3.54
CA LEU A 802 -23.74 16.58 -3.59
C LEU A 802 -24.29 16.87 -4.99
N GLY A 803 -23.54 16.59 -6.06
CA GLY A 803 -24.00 16.84 -7.43
C GLY A 803 -25.24 16.04 -7.76
N HIS A 804 -25.16 14.72 -7.56
CA HIS A 804 -26.27 13.80 -7.76
C HIS A 804 -27.47 14.11 -6.84
N LEU A 805 -27.23 14.43 -5.57
CA LEU A 805 -28.29 14.84 -4.64
C LEU A 805 -29.01 16.13 -5.09
N VAL A 806 -28.28 17.09 -5.64
CA VAL A 806 -28.85 18.36 -6.14
C VAL A 806 -29.65 18.14 -7.43
N GLU A 807 -29.20 17.26 -8.33
CA GLU A 807 -29.96 16.88 -9.52
C GLU A 807 -31.29 16.20 -9.14
N MET A 808 -31.27 15.26 -8.18
CA MET A 808 -32.50 14.64 -7.68
C MET A 808 -33.45 15.65 -7.01
N ALA A 809 -32.91 16.53 -6.16
CA ALA A 809 -33.67 17.56 -5.46
C ALA A 809 -34.33 18.56 -6.42
N GLN A 810 -33.64 18.93 -7.51
CA GLN A 810 -34.17 19.78 -8.58
C GLN A 810 -35.26 19.06 -9.39
N ALA A 811 -35.00 17.83 -9.84
CA ALA A 811 -35.96 17.01 -10.59
C ALA A 811 -37.25 16.75 -9.78
N SER A 812 -37.13 16.59 -8.46
CA SER A 812 -38.26 16.32 -7.55
C SER A 812 -38.87 17.57 -6.92
N ARG A 813 -38.30 18.77 -7.14
CA ARG A 813 -38.68 20.06 -6.51
C ARG A 813 -38.77 20.02 -4.97
N VAL A 814 -37.85 19.32 -4.28
CA VAL A 814 -37.79 19.26 -2.81
C VAL A 814 -36.48 19.84 -2.27
N ARG A 815 -36.49 20.28 -1.00
CA ARG A 815 -35.25 20.51 -0.22
C ARG A 815 -34.85 19.22 0.52
N VAL A 816 -33.61 19.14 0.99
CA VAL A 816 -33.06 17.96 1.67
C VAL A 816 -32.31 18.36 2.94
N ALA A 817 -32.50 17.63 4.04
CA ALA A 817 -31.58 17.62 5.18
C ALA A 817 -30.59 16.44 5.03
N LEU A 818 -29.29 16.73 5.05
CA LEU A 818 -28.19 15.77 4.90
C LEU A 818 -27.39 15.67 6.21
N ARG A 819 -27.31 14.48 6.81
CA ARG A 819 -26.61 14.22 8.07
C ARG A 819 -25.16 13.88 7.83
N MET A 820 -24.29 14.87 7.99
CA MET A 820 -22.87 14.79 7.68
C MET A 820 -22.16 13.64 8.42
N GLY A 821 -22.49 13.44 9.70
CA GLY A 821 -21.97 12.34 10.52
C GLY A 821 -22.57 10.95 10.20
N GLN A 822 -23.66 10.88 9.42
CA GLN A 822 -24.24 9.61 8.95
C GLN A 822 -23.81 9.23 7.53
N VAL A 823 -23.14 10.12 6.77
CA VAL A 823 -22.59 9.80 5.45
C VAL A 823 -21.44 8.78 5.58
N PRO A 824 -21.57 7.54 5.05
CA PRO A 824 -20.51 6.54 5.10
C PRO A 824 -19.32 6.95 4.21
N VAL A 825 -18.11 6.82 4.74
CA VAL A 825 -16.85 7.18 4.07
C VAL A 825 -15.86 6.00 4.05
N LEU A 826 -15.04 5.93 3.00
CA LEU A 826 -14.03 4.89 2.84
C LEU A 826 -12.84 5.08 3.79
N LEU A 827 -12.24 3.96 4.20
CA LEU A 827 -11.03 3.91 5.02
C LEU A 827 -9.91 4.77 4.39
N GLY A 828 -9.37 5.72 5.17
CA GLY A 828 -8.29 6.61 4.72
C GLY A 828 -8.74 7.84 3.92
N ALA A 829 -10.01 7.93 3.50
CA ALA A 829 -10.48 9.03 2.64
C ALA A 829 -10.40 10.40 3.36
N ASN A 830 -10.81 10.47 4.62
CA ASN A 830 -10.75 11.69 5.44
C ASN A 830 -9.30 12.14 5.68
N GLU A 831 -8.39 11.21 6.00
CA GLU A 831 -6.97 11.50 6.20
C GLU A 831 -6.28 11.97 4.91
N ILE A 832 -6.76 11.52 3.75
CA ILE A 832 -6.27 11.93 2.43
C ILE A 832 -6.72 13.37 2.10
N VAL A 833 -8.00 13.71 2.27
CA VAL A 833 -8.47 15.10 2.02
C VAL A 833 -7.93 16.09 3.06
N ALA A 834 -7.75 15.66 4.32
CA ALA A 834 -7.09 16.47 5.36
C ALA A 834 -5.61 16.79 5.02
N ARG A 835 -4.95 15.97 4.19
CA ARG A 835 -3.61 16.24 3.63
C ARG A 835 -3.63 17.12 2.38
N GLY A 836 -4.79 17.64 1.98
CA GLY A 836 -4.97 18.48 0.79
C GLY A 836 -4.89 17.71 -0.53
N ILE A 837 -5.16 16.40 -0.52
CA ILE A 837 -5.10 15.55 -1.71
C ILE A 837 -6.52 15.34 -2.24
N PHE A 838 -6.83 16.03 -3.33
CA PHE A 838 -8.11 15.95 -4.05
C PHE A 838 -7.93 15.42 -5.48
N SER A 839 -8.98 14.81 -6.02
CA SER A 839 -9.10 14.36 -7.41
C SER A 839 -9.29 15.53 -8.39
N SER A 840 -8.94 15.35 -9.67
CA SER A 840 -8.88 16.44 -10.66
C SER A 840 -10.24 17.08 -10.99
N LEU A 841 -11.35 16.39 -10.74
CA LEU A 841 -12.71 16.92 -10.98
C LEU A 841 -13.33 17.59 -9.74
N GLN A 842 -12.82 17.31 -8.54
CA GLN A 842 -13.34 17.86 -7.28
C GLN A 842 -13.38 19.40 -7.24
N PRO A 843 -12.37 20.15 -7.74
CA PRO A 843 -12.43 21.63 -7.78
C PRO A 843 -13.54 22.18 -8.70
N ALA A 844 -13.95 21.44 -9.73
CA ALA A 844 -15.08 21.80 -10.57
C ALA A 844 -16.41 21.50 -9.86
N ASN A 845 -16.51 20.34 -9.20
CA ASN A 845 -17.67 19.94 -8.39
C ASN A 845 -17.87 20.89 -7.19
N LEU A 846 -16.80 21.42 -6.60
CA LEU A 846 -16.84 22.39 -5.48
C LEU A 846 -17.66 23.66 -5.79
N ARG A 847 -17.89 23.99 -7.06
CA ARG A 847 -18.81 25.07 -7.50
C ARG A 847 -20.26 24.82 -7.05
N LEU A 848 -20.63 23.57 -6.74
CA LEU A 848 -21.92 23.17 -6.20
C LEU A 848 -22.10 23.55 -4.73
N ARG A 849 -21.07 24.03 -4.01
CA ARG A 849 -21.19 24.43 -2.59
C ARG A 849 -22.29 25.45 -2.31
N ARG A 850 -22.61 26.28 -3.32
CA ARG A 850 -23.78 27.20 -3.36
C ARG A 850 -25.15 26.52 -3.17
N ALA A 851 -25.22 25.19 -3.28
CA ALA A 851 -26.42 24.41 -3.03
C ALA A 851 -26.68 24.12 -1.54
N ILE A 852 -25.70 24.42 -0.67
CA ILE A 852 -25.78 24.17 0.77
C ILE A 852 -26.21 25.46 1.48
N SER A 853 -27.35 25.46 2.17
CA SER A 853 -27.89 26.65 2.86
C SER A 853 -26.99 27.11 4.01
N ASN A 854 -26.43 26.18 4.79
CA ASN A 854 -25.56 26.45 5.94
C ASN A 854 -24.07 26.12 5.64
N GLU A 855 -23.55 26.54 4.48
CA GLU A 855 -22.18 26.21 4.04
C GLU A 855 -21.10 26.48 5.11
N ALA A 856 -21.20 27.61 5.83
CA ALA A 856 -20.26 28.02 6.87
C ALA A 856 -20.24 27.10 8.11
N GLU A 857 -21.26 26.25 8.27
CA GLU A 857 -21.33 25.20 9.27
C GLU A 857 -20.88 23.86 8.69
N ALA A 858 -21.40 23.48 7.52
CA ALA A 858 -21.02 22.27 6.80
C ALA A 858 -19.50 22.15 6.60
N LEU A 859 -18.83 23.26 6.29
CA LEU A 859 -17.38 23.37 6.09
C LEU A 859 -16.53 22.91 7.31
N LYS A 860 -17.12 22.88 8.52
CA LYS A 860 -16.43 22.43 9.74
C LYS A 860 -16.32 20.91 9.83
N HIS A 861 -17.18 20.16 9.13
CA HIS A 861 -17.26 18.71 9.24
C HIS A 861 -16.22 18.02 8.35
N PRO A 862 -15.46 17.00 8.83
CA PRO A 862 -14.38 16.38 8.06
C PRO A 862 -14.82 15.80 6.71
N ASN A 863 -16.03 15.24 6.62
CA ASN A 863 -16.58 14.70 5.37
C ASN A 863 -16.90 15.77 4.31
N TYR A 864 -16.87 17.07 4.61
CA TYR A 864 -17.30 18.14 3.69
C TYR A 864 -16.59 18.11 2.31
N PRO A 865 -15.26 17.95 2.20
CA PRO A 865 -14.61 17.91 0.89
C PRO A 865 -14.97 16.67 0.06
N LEU A 866 -15.37 15.57 0.71
CA LEU A 866 -15.76 14.31 0.07
C LEU A 866 -17.15 14.38 -0.59
N LEU A 867 -18.04 15.29 -0.14
CA LEU A 867 -19.33 15.52 -0.80
C LEU A 867 -19.19 15.87 -2.29
N PHE A 868 -18.07 16.49 -2.65
CA PHE A 868 -17.73 16.93 -4.01
C PHE A 868 -16.81 15.95 -4.75
N ASP A 869 -16.33 14.89 -4.10
CA ASP A 869 -15.38 13.97 -4.69
C ASP A 869 -16.07 13.06 -5.74
N PRO A 870 -15.63 13.05 -7.02
CA PRO A 870 -16.08 12.08 -8.01
C PRO A 870 -15.92 10.65 -7.50
N GLN A 871 -16.99 9.88 -7.54
CA GLN A 871 -16.94 8.46 -7.26
C GLN A 871 -16.86 7.67 -8.57
N THR A 872 -16.14 6.53 -8.56
CA THR A 872 -16.16 5.54 -9.65
C THR A 872 -16.82 4.26 -9.12
N ALA A 873 -17.73 3.66 -9.89
CA ALA A 873 -18.53 2.49 -9.48
C ALA A 873 -19.13 2.61 -8.05
N GLY A 874 -19.68 3.79 -7.73
CA GLY A 874 -20.18 4.15 -6.41
C GLY A 874 -21.45 3.41 -5.98
N GLY A 875 -22.07 3.89 -4.90
CA GLY A 875 -23.33 3.35 -4.40
C GLY A 875 -24.54 3.97 -5.09
N LEU A 876 -25.72 3.43 -4.80
CA LEU A 876 -26.99 4.05 -5.12
C LEU A 876 -27.39 5.04 -4.02
N LEU A 877 -27.90 6.20 -4.42
CA LEU A 877 -28.59 7.18 -3.58
C LEU A 877 -30.08 7.13 -3.93
N ALA A 878 -30.93 6.89 -2.94
CA ALA A 878 -32.35 6.66 -3.18
C ALA A 878 -33.25 7.16 -2.05
N ALA A 879 -34.45 7.58 -2.39
CA ALA A 879 -35.48 8.01 -1.44
C ALA A 879 -36.47 6.86 -1.16
N VAL A 880 -36.69 6.57 0.13
CA VAL A 880 -37.60 5.51 0.62
C VAL A 880 -38.50 6.09 1.72
N ARG A 881 -39.72 5.58 1.87
CA ARG A 881 -40.61 5.99 2.97
C ARG A 881 -39.94 5.82 4.34
N ALA A 882 -40.05 6.83 5.20
CA ALA A 882 -39.38 6.83 6.51
C ALA A 882 -39.73 5.61 7.38
N GLU A 883 -40.98 5.15 7.38
CA GLU A 883 -41.41 3.98 8.17
C GLU A 883 -40.81 2.65 7.67
N ARG A 884 -40.17 2.64 6.50
CA ARG A 884 -39.55 1.49 5.86
C ARG A 884 -38.02 1.59 5.78
N ALA A 885 -37.44 2.74 6.09
CA ALA A 885 -36.04 3.03 5.79
C ALA A 885 -35.06 2.10 6.53
N GLU A 886 -35.26 1.89 7.84
CA GLU A 886 -34.42 0.99 8.64
C GLU A 886 -34.54 -0.49 8.20
N ALA A 887 -35.73 -0.93 7.80
CA ALA A 887 -35.93 -2.27 7.25
C ALA A 887 -35.20 -2.46 5.91
N CYS A 888 -35.24 -1.43 5.04
CA CYS A 888 -34.48 -1.42 3.79
C CYS A 888 -32.96 -1.44 4.05
N VAL A 889 -32.48 -0.69 5.04
CA VAL A 889 -31.05 -0.69 5.43
C VAL A 889 -30.63 -2.04 6.01
N ALA A 890 -31.49 -2.70 6.80
CA ALA A 890 -31.23 -4.05 7.31
C ALA A 890 -31.15 -5.09 6.18
N GLU A 891 -32.07 -5.06 5.20
CA GLU A 891 -32.03 -5.95 4.04
C GLU A 891 -30.81 -5.69 3.15
N LEU A 892 -30.46 -4.43 2.90
CA LEU A 892 -29.22 -4.05 2.18
C LEU A 892 -27.97 -4.58 2.88
N ARG A 893 -27.89 -4.47 4.22
CA ARG A 893 -26.76 -5.02 4.99
C ARG A 893 -26.69 -6.55 4.91
N ALA A 894 -27.82 -7.24 4.93
CA ALA A 894 -27.90 -8.69 4.73
C ALA A 894 -27.52 -9.12 3.30
N LEU A 895 -27.83 -8.29 2.29
CA LEU A 895 -27.41 -8.46 0.88
C LEU A 895 -25.93 -8.09 0.62
N GLY A 896 -25.12 -7.84 1.66
CA GLY A 896 -23.69 -7.58 1.50
C GLY A 896 -23.31 -6.12 1.27
N TYR A 897 -24.20 -5.17 1.56
CA TYR A 897 -23.91 -3.73 1.58
C TYR A 897 -23.75 -3.23 3.04
N PRO A 898 -22.63 -3.57 3.75
CA PRO A 898 -22.50 -3.34 5.20
C PRO A 898 -22.53 -1.85 5.60
N HIS A 899 -22.18 -0.97 4.66
CA HIS A 899 -22.19 0.48 4.82
C HIS A 899 -23.49 1.16 4.39
N ALA A 900 -24.52 0.40 3.98
CA ALA A 900 -25.82 0.97 3.68
C ALA A 900 -26.37 1.70 4.91
N GLN A 901 -26.83 2.93 4.73
CA GLN A 901 -27.14 3.84 5.85
C GLN A 901 -28.18 4.89 5.40
N VAL A 902 -29.09 5.26 6.30
CA VAL A 902 -29.90 6.48 6.15
C VAL A 902 -28.97 7.68 6.37
N ILE A 903 -28.84 8.55 5.37
CA ILE A 903 -27.95 9.71 5.39
C ILE A 903 -28.69 11.05 5.48
N GLY A 904 -30.02 11.07 5.43
CA GLY A 904 -30.79 12.30 5.39
C GLY A 904 -32.29 12.11 5.22
N THR A 905 -33.00 13.23 5.06
CA THR A 905 -34.47 13.27 4.90
C THR A 905 -34.84 14.34 3.86
N THR A 906 -35.79 14.05 2.99
CA THR A 906 -36.40 15.04 2.09
C THR A 906 -37.36 15.93 2.87
N LEU A 907 -37.24 17.25 2.70
CA LEU A 907 -38.04 18.27 3.37
C LEU A 907 -39.22 18.71 2.48
N GLN A 908 -39.80 19.87 2.77
CA GLN A 908 -40.90 20.46 2.01
C GLN A 908 -40.61 20.61 0.50
N ALA A 909 -41.67 20.56 -0.29
CA ALA A 909 -41.63 20.92 -1.71
C ALA A 909 -41.41 22.43 -1.88
N LEU A 910 -40.76 22.82 -2.98
CA LEU A 910 -40.53 24.22 -3.35
C LEU A 910 -41.81 24.84 -3.96
N PRO A 911 -42.12 26.13 -3.69
CA PRO A 911 -43.26 26.81 -4.28
C PRO A 911 -43.19 26.88 -5.82
N GLU A 912 -44.35 26.85 -6.47
CA GLU A 912 -44.41 27.05 -7.93
C GLU A 912 -43.98 28.48 -8.30
N GLY A 913 -43.03 28.60 -9.23
CA GLY A 913 -42.48 29.87 -9.69
C GLY A 913 -41.21 30.33 -8.97
N GLU A 914 -40.84 29.76 -7.82
CA GLU A 914 -39.53 30.02 -7.22
C GLU A 914 -38.42 29.30 -8.00
N VAL A 915 -37.76 30.04 -8.89
CA VAL A 915 -36.43 29.65 -9.39
C VAL A 915 -35.45 29.80 -8.21
N CYS A 916 -35.28 28.73 -7.44
CA CYS A 916 -34.43 28.74 -6.25
C CYS A 916 -32.93 28.78 -6.65
N VAL A 917 -32.41 29.99 -6.92
CA VAL A 917 -31.00 30.23 -7.34
C VAL A 917 -30.05 30.19 -6.14
N SER A 918 -30.08 29.12 -5.36
CA SER A 918 -28.94 28.63 -4.58
C SER A 918 -29.27 27.28 -3.96
N SER A 919 -30.01 27.26 -2.85
CA SER A 919 -29.84 26.21 -1.84
C SER A 919 -30.92 25.13 -1.78
N TYR A 920 -30.50 23.88 -2.00
CA TYR A 920 -31.32 22.67 -2.00
C TYR A 920 -31.05 21.77 -0.79
N VAL A 921 -29.90 21.92 -0.13
CA VAL A 921 -29.42 21.03 0.94
C VAL A 921 -29.13 21.83 2.22
N ASP A 922 -29.71 21.39 3.34
CA ASP A 922 -29.32 21.76 4.70
C ASP A 922 -28.41 20.64 5.25
N CYS A 923 -27.23 20.96 5.77
CA CYS A 923 -26.33 19.97 6.36
C CYS A 923 -26.47 19.91 7.88
N GLU A 924 -27.04 18.84 8.42
CA GLU A 924 -26.99 18.50 9.85
C GLU A 924 -25.56 18.02 10.17
N VAL A 925 -24.80 18.81 10.97
CA VAL A 925 -23.36 18.64 11.25
C VAL A 925 -23.08 17.94 12.57
#